data_AF-A0AB34FYA6-F1
#
_entry.id   AF-A0AB34FYA6-F1
#
_cell.length_a   1.000
_cell.length_b   1.000
_cell.length_c   1.000
_cell.angle_alpha   90.00
_cell.angle_beta   90.00
_cell.angle_gamma   90.00
#
_symmetry.space_group_name_H-M   'P 1'
#
loop_
_entity.id
_entity.type
_entity.pdbx_description
1 polymer ?
#
loop_
_entity_poly.entity_id
_entity_poly.type
_entity_poly.pdbx_seq_one_letter_code
_entity_poly.pdbx_strand_id
1 'polypeptide(L)'
;MKIESPTCENHCPPLETRTCYWGDSGPEHCEPYNATIADFQFSPRTDVKGVSVIFVDAVQGPGPRKALRDCHTCRSVLSSQFDMPPVWWEEYYVNASSYFGFQEVPMFGAKQEGTASWCRFKVKHTILPREEADAKYYWAKLNVFSRWYKSTNHTFVLVFDPEKMRPGDESLRAEFVLSLTDRVREDGLSDPFWIYPPLLEFVVKAQDKAVWDIRDLVRRVETGRGKRSSDASILENISFPTLYDFQRHAVHVCETLEVAISTTEWIGKHHELFLQGAQPAKMSMASRNISNGLLGQQNFLTSLLRRSESNKTRLNSEIGLAFNMVAQYDSRLSVEIATATKRDSAAMRAIAFVSLLFLPATFTSAIFSTTFFKFDDNSSAWQVSDMFWLYWVVAIPLTAAAVLVWSPNNDWQCFVDATPGCPSRYKKMAPTFEDDKSPICVPFILQRLQAHRDQHQQQQHLQTKAGEVVAAGDERQAPANLPPLVIGLSGMQGVGKTTLVAALANELEARGARTLVCSIDDFYLTHADQRALAEAQPDNALVQHRGEPGTHDVALAKSVLDALIKGEPTHIPQYDKAAFNGQGDRRPASAWTPVNQPEQRGQPPVQVVILEGWCVGFRALPDVAVEARWRAPSRTLRNHALPHLLFLNGRLRDYDALTDRLGAFVHVDSEDVEYVYAWRLEQEEALRRERGDPSAGMTPDQVVHFVDGYFPGYELYTDGVRNGVLPGQPGCQLRMIVGRDRKVKQVVRI
;
A
#
# COMPACT_ATOMS: atom_id res chain seq x y z
N MET A 1 15.87 -56.49 -0.73
CA MET A 1 15.73 -56.18 0.71
C MET A 1 14.67 -55.08 0.82
N LYS A 2 13.42 -55.44 1.11
CA LYS A 2 12.37 -54.46 1.41
C LYS A 2 12.72 -53.87 2.77
N ILE A 3 13.10 -52.60 2.81
CA ILE A 3 13.23 -51.87 4.08
C ILE A 3 11.79 -51.65 4.54
N GLU A 4 11.32 -52.48 5.47
CA GLU A 4 10.08 -52.22 6.20
C GLU A 4 10.22 -50.85 6.87
N SER A 5 9.43 -49.88 6.43
CA SER A 5 9.30 -48.62 7.13
C SER A 5 8.76 -48.93 8.54
N PRO A 6 9.41 -48.49 9.63
CA PRO A 6 8.92 -48.76 10.97
C PRO A 6 7.50 -48.20 11.11
N THR A 7 6.55 -49.05 11.50
CA THR A 7 5.16 -48.66 11.80
C THR A 7 5.17 -47.69 12.99
N CYS A 8 4.25 -46.71 12.99
CA CYS A 8 4.20 -45.67 14.02
C CYS A 8 3.93 -46.22 15.45
N GLU A 9 3.40 -47.43 15.57
CA GLU A 9 3.00 -48.06 16.83
C GLU A 9 4.11 -48.12 17.87
N ASN A 10 5.36 -48.34 17.47
CA ASN A 10 6.50 -48.43 18.40
C ASN A 10 7.10 -47.06 18.80
N HIS A 11 6.53 -45.94 18.35
CA HIS A 11 7.12 -44.59 18.50
C HIS A 11 6.13 -43.49 18.93
N CYS A 12 4.89 -43.78 19.32
CA CYS A 12 4.00 -42.76 19.90
C CYS A 12 4.60 -42.25 21.24
N PRO A 13 4.59 -40.93 21.52
CA PRO A 13 5.09 -40.38 22.78
C PRO A 13 4.23 -40.80 23.99
N PRO A 14 4.80 -40.78 25.21
CA PRO A 14 4.02 -40.98 26.42
C PRO A 14 3.01 -39.84 26.61
N LEU A 15 1.86 -40.17 27.20
CA LEU A 15 0.90 -39.22 27.73
C LEU A 15 1.16 -39.04 29.23
N GLU A 16 1.40 -37.80 29.63
CA GLU A 16 1.38 -37.42 31.04
C GLU A 16 -0.05 -37.01 31.39
N THR A 17 -0.67 -37.70 32.33
CA THR A 17 -2.05 -37.40 32.74
C THR A 17 -2.14 -37.14 34.23
N ARG A 18 -2.98 -36.18 34.58
CA ARG A 18 -3.35 -35.81 35.95
C ARG A 18 -4.86 -35.83 36.05
N THR A 19 -5.40 -36.74 36.86
CA THR A 19 -6.85 -36.83 37.08
C THR A 19 -7.18 -36.54 38.52
N CYS A 20 -8.09 -35.60 38.74
CA CYS A 20 -8.62 -35.22 40.05
C CYS A 20 -10.13 -35.48 40.12
N TYR A 21 -10.58 -36.04 41.24
CA TYR A 21 -12.00 -36.33 41.50
C TYR A 21 -12.52 -35.52 42.70
N TRP A 22 -13.80 -35.16 42.66
CA TRP A 22 -14.50 -34.43 43.73
C TRP A 22 -15.58 -35.31 44.36
N GLY A 23 -15.46 -35.56 45.67
CA GLY A 23 -16.52 -36.15 46.48
C GLY A 23 -17.13 -35.14 47.45
N ASP A 24 -17.93 -35.62 48.41
CA ASP A 24 -18.80 -34.78 49.26
C ASP A 24 -18.06 -33.78 50.17
N SER A 25 -16.72 -33.86 50.26
CA SER A 25 -15.87 -33.02 51.12
C SER A 25 -14.78 -32.21 50.39
N GLY A 26 -14.76 -32.20 49.05
CA GLY A 26 -13.76 -31.49 48.23
C GLY A 26 -13.01 -32.41 47.27
N PRO A 27 -11.89 -31.95 46.64
CA PRO A 27 -11.07 -32.81 45.78
C PRO A 27 -10.44 -33.93 46.62
N GLU A 28 -10.86 -35.18 46.39
CA GLU A 28 -10.52 -36.32 47.26
C GLU A 28 -9.16 -36.94 46.91
N HIS A 29 -8.75 -36.92 45.64
CA HIS A 29 -7.49 -37.50 45.16
C HIS A 29 -7.11 -36.97 43.77
N CYS A 30 -5.83 -36.64 43.56
CA CYS A 30 -5.24 -36.36 42.24
C CYS A 30 -4.16 -37.42 41.92
N GLU A 31 -4.47 -38.35 41.03
CA GLU A 31 -3.55 -39.45 40.67
C GLU A 31 -2.79 -39.13 39.38
N PRO A 32 -1.44 -39.20 39.37
CA PRO A 32 -0.69 -39.26 38.12
C PRO A 32 -0.91 -40.59 37.44
N TYR A 33 -1.15 -40.56 36.13
CA TYR A 33 -1.18 -41.77 35.31
C TYR A 33 -0.34 -41.52 34.05
N ASN A 34 0.65 -42.39 33.84
CA ASN A 34 1.51 -42.35 32.65
C ASN A 34 1.14 -43.54 31.78
N ALA A 35 0.75 -43.27 30.53
CA ALA A 35 0.43 -44.31 29.55
C ALA A 35 1.05 -43.97 28.20
N THR A 36 1.26 -44.98 27.36
CA THR A 36 1.56 -44.81 25.93
C THR A 36 0.26 -44.49 25.20
N ILE A 37 0.30 -43.68 24.14
CA ILE A 37 -0.93 -43.38 23.35
C ILE A 37 -1.53 -44.66 22.75
N ALA A 38 -0.70 -45.62 22.34
CA ALA A 38 -1.15 -46.86 21.71
C ALA A 38 -1.99 -47.74 22.66
N ASP A 39 -1.65 -47.74 23.96
CA ASP A 39 -2.33 -48.54 24.97
C ASP A 39 -3.34 -47.72 25.78
N PHE A 40 -3.59 -46.47 25.37
CA PHE A 40 -4.52 -45.58 26.07
C PHE A 40 -5.97 -46.01 25.83
N GLN A 41 -6.48 -46.83 26.74
CA GLN A 41 -7.90 -47.09 26.92
C GLN A 41 -8.30 -46.53 28.27
N PHE A 42 -9.11 -45.46 28.28
CA PHE A 42 -9.56 -44.88 29.53
C PHE A 42 -11.07 -45.04 29.68
N SER A 43 -11.46 -45.74 30.74
CA SER A 43 -12.84 -45.87 31.18
C SER A 43 -12.96 -45.03 32.46
N PRO A 44 -13.55 -43.82 32.40
CA PRO A 44 -13.65 -42.97 33.59
C PRO A 44 -14.41 -43.69 34.70
N ARG A 45 -14.11 -43.35 35.97
CA ARG A 45 -15.03 -43.61 37.08
C ARG A 45 -16.34 -42.90 36.73
N THR A 46 -17.37 -43.66 36.36
CA THR A 46 -18.63 -43.14 35.80
C THR A 46 -19.57 -42.58 36.88
N ASP A 47 -19.11 -42.52 38.11
CA ASP A 47 -19.89 -42.22 39.31
C ASP A 47 -19.47 -40.92 40.02
N VAL A 48 -18.36 -40.27 39.62
CA VAL A 48 -17.81 -39.12 40.35
C VAL A 48 -17.49 -37.95 39.41
N LYS A 49 -17.67 -36.71 39.89
CA LYS A 49 -17.29 -35.48 39.18
C LYS A 49 -15.76 -35.34 39.15
N GLY A 50 -15.21 -34.81 38.08
CA GLY A 50 -13.75 -34.75 37.96
C GLY A 50 -13.19 -33.93 36.81
N VAL A 51 -11.88 -33.74 36.85
CA VAL A 51 -11.09 -33.10 35.81
C VAL A 51 -9.88 -33.98 35.50
N SER A 52 -9.69 -34.29 34.24
CA SER A 52 -8.49 -34.98 33.73
C SER A 52 -7.74 -34.06 32.78
N VAL A 53 -6.56 -33.62 33.18
CA VAL A 53 -5.65 -32.86 32.32
C VAL A 53 -4.66 -33.84 31.69
N ILE A 54 -4.60 -33.86 30.37
CA ILE A 54 -3.71 -34.74 29.60
C ILE A 54 -2.76 -33.84 28.79
N PHE A 55 -1.47 -33.92 29.10
CA PHE A 55 -0.45 -33.25 28.31
C PHE A 55 -0.04 -34.14 27.14
N VAL A 56 -0.14 -33.56 25.94
CA VAL A 56 0.13 -34.23 24.68
C VAL A 56 1.30 -33.55 24.01
N ASP A 57 2.50 -34.10 24.20
CA ASP A 57 3.71 -33.56 23.62
C ASP A 57 3.80 -33.88 22.12
N ALA A 58 3.75 -32.86 21.28
CA ALA A 58 4.09 -32.97 19.87
C ALA A 58 5.62 -32.86 19.75
N VAL A 59 6.28 -34.00 19.99
CA VAL A 59 7.73 -34.14 19.89
C VAL A 59 8.23 -33.63 18.52
N GLN A 60 9.09 -32.61 18.54
CA GLN A 60 10.10 -32.35 17.51
C GLN A 60 11.47 -32.37 18.20
N GLY A 61 11.95 -33.56 18.51
CA GLY A 61 13.35 -33.79 18.87
C GLY A 61 14.18 -34.16 17.63
N PRO A 62 15.51 -34.04 17.66
CA PRO A 62 16.36 -34.38 16.52
C PRO A 62 16.41 -35.90 16.33
N GLY A 63 15.58 -36.42 15.42
CA GLY A 63 15.51 -37.83 15.05
C GLY A 63 14.30 -38.12 14.14
N PRO A 64 14.22 -39.28 13.47
CA PRO A 64 13.16 -39.61 12.52
C PRO A 64 11.83 -40.00 13.19
N ARG A 65 11.44 -39.32 14.28
CA ARG A 65 10.14 -39.50 14.92
C ARG A 65 9.12 -38.61 14.22
N LYS A 66 8.09 -39.20 13.61
CA LYS A 66 6.96 -38.45 13.03
C LYS A 66 6.28 -37.63 14.14
N ALA A 67 5.91 -36.38 13.86
CA ALA A 67 5.18 -35.56 14.83
C ALA A 67 3.90 -36.29 15.24
N LEU A 68 3.37 -36.05 16.46
CA LEU A 68 2.13 -36.68 16.93
C LEU A 68 0.97 -36.48 15.95
N ARG A 69 0.93 -35.29 15.33
CA ARG A 69 0.00 -35.02 14.23
C ARG A 69 0.33 -35.88 13.01
N ASP A 70 1.54 -36.24 12.65
CA ASP A 70 1.79 -37.07 11.45
C ASP A 70 1.63 -38.58 11.69
N CYS A 71 1.29 -38.99 12.92
CA CYS A 71 1.06 -40.39 13.27
C CYS A 71 -0.42 -40.79 13.16
N HIS A 72 -0.73 -41.68 12.22
CA HIS A 72 -2.08 -42.22 12.04
C HIS A 72 -2.63 -42.90 13.31
N THR A 73 -1.81 -43.71 14.00
CA THR A 73 -2.22 -44.40 15.24
C THR A 73 -2.59 -43.39 16.33
N CYS A 74 -1.71 -42.42 16.62
CA CYS A 74 -2.00 -41.45 17.67
C CYS A 74 -3.24 -40.59 17.33
N ARG A 75 -3.43 -40.16 16.06
CA ARG A 75 -4.66 -39.47 15.60
C ARG A 75 -5.91 -40.32 15.81
N SER A 76 -5.87 -41.57 15.36
CA SER A 76 -7.00 -42.49 15.39
C SER A 76 -7.45 -42.74 16.83
N VAL A 77 -6.51 -43.01 17.74
CA VAL A 77 -6.84 -43.28 19.16
C VAL A 77 -7.46 -42.05 19.81
N LEU A 78 -6.83 -40.87 19.69
CA LEU A 78 -7.35 -39.65 20.32
C LEU A 78 -8.71 -39.23 19.74
N SER A 79 -8.89 -39.32 18.42
CA SER A 79 -10.19 -39.06 17.79
C SER A 79 -11.27 -40.05 18.23
N SER A 80 -10.95 -41.34 18.33
CA SER A 80 -11.93 -42.34 18.75
C SER A 80 -12.32 -42.21 20.22
N GLN A 81 -11.37 -41.87 21.09
CA GLN A 81 -11.59 -41.79 22.54
C GLN A 81 -12.33 -40.51 22.95
N PHE A 82 -12.01 -39.37 22.34
CA PHE A 82 -12.52 -38.06 22.76
C PHE A 82 -13.51 -37.42 21.79
N ASP A 83 -13.94 -38.15 20.75
CA ASP A 83 -14.80 -37.63 19.68
C ASP A 83 -14.22 -36.39 18.97
N MET A 84 -12.90 -36.35 18.80
CA MET A 84 -12.24 -35.22 18.15
C MET A 84 -12.63 -35.17 16.66
N PRO A 85 -13.11 -34.03 16.16
CA PRO A 85 -13.57 -33.92 14.79
C PRO A 85 -12.40 -34.03 13.80
N PRO A 86 -12.59 -34.63 12.61
CA PRO A 86 -11.51 -34.80 11.63
C PRO A 86 -10.80 -33.48 11.29
N VAL A 87 -11.56 -32.39 11.19
CA VAL A 87 -11.05 -31.04 10.86
C VAL A 87 -9.97 -30.55 11.83
N TRP A 88 -9.95 -31.02 13.08
CA TRP A 88 -8.91 -30.66 14.05
C TRP A 88 -7.50 -31.04 13.58
N TRP A 89 -7.38 -32.12 12.80
CA TRP A 89 -6.12 -32.66 12.32
C TRP A 89 -5.65 -32.04 11.00
N GLU A 90 -6.51 -31.28 10.33
CA GLU A 90 -6.23 -30.72 9.01
C GLU A 90 -5.20 -29.58 9.07
N GLU A 91 -4.40 -29.46 8.00
CA GLU A 91 -3.28 -28.51 7.95
C GLU A 91 -3.74 -27.05 8.09
N TYR A 92 -4.90 -26.71 7.53
CA TYR A 92 -5.43 -25.34 7.62
C TYR A 92 -5.87 -24.97 9.05
N TYR A 93 -6.36 -25.93 9.84
CA TYR A 93 -6.57 -25.75 11.29
C TYR A 93 -5.23 -25.65 12.03
N VAL A 94 -4.24 -26.45 11.65
CA VAL A 94 -2.88 -26.39 12.22
C VAL A 94 -2.20 -25.05 11.98
N ASN A 95 -2.44 -24.41 10.84
CA ASN A 95 -1.76 -23.18 10.42
C ASN A 95 -2.48 -21.90 10.85
N ALA A 96 -3.75 -22.00 11.28
CA ALA A 96 -4.52 -20.87 11.78
C ALA A 96 -3.84 -20.15 12.96
N SER A 97 -4.06 -18.83 13.05
CA SER A 97 -3.57 -18.00 14.15
C SER A 97 -4.32 -18.30 15.44
N SER A 98 -5.64 -18.11 15.46
CA SER A 98 -6.50 -18.52 16.58
C SER A 98 -7.88 -18.93 16.05
N TYR A 99 -8.56 -19.84 16.73
CA TYR A 99 -9.93 -20.25 16.42
C TYR A 99 -10.58 -20.96 17.61
N PHE A 100 -11.90 -21.06 17.55
CA PHE A 100 -12.71 -21.82 18.48
C PHE A 100 -13.67 -22.72 17.70
N GLY A 101 -13.92 -23.92 18.21
CA GLY A 101 -15.00 -24.78 17.74
C GLY A 101 -15.67 -25.49 18.90
N PHE A 102 -16.94 -25.80 18.70
CA PHE A 102 -17.81 -26.40 19.72
C PHE A 102 -18.81 -27.33 19.03
N GLN A 103 -19.07 -28.48 19.64
CA GLN A 103 -20.09 -29.42 19.21
C GLN A 103 -20.75 -30.10 20.41
N GLU A 104 -22.04 -30.37 20.30
CA GLU A 104 -22.75 -31.27 21.20
C GLU A 104 -22.54 -32.70 20.74
N VAL A 105 -22.26 -33.61 21.68
CA VAL A 105 -22.02 -35.03 21.41
C VAL A 105 -23.22 -35.82 21.95
N PRO A 106 -24.11 -36.33 21.08
CA PRO A 106 -25.26 -37.10 21.52
C PRO A 106 -24.84 -38.49 22.01
N MET A 107 -25.67 -39.08 22.87
CA MET A 107 -25.50 -40.49 23.27
C MET A 107 -25.72 -41.40 22.05
N PHE A 108 -24.73 -42.25 21.73
CA PHE A 108 -24.82 -43.21 20.63
C PHE A 108 -23.98 -44.46 20.88
N GLY A 109 -24.63 -45.61 21.02
CA GLY A 109 -23.95 -46.87 21.35
C GLY A 109 -23.22 -46.79 22.68
N ALA A 110 -21.90 -46.99 22.66
CA ALA A 110 -21.03 -46.86 23.84
C ALA A 110 -20.61 -45.42 24.17
N LYS A 111 -20.94 -44.42 23.32
CA LYS A 111 -20.55 -43.02 23.51
C LYS A 111 -21.52 -42.29 24.42
N GLN A 112 -20.97 -41.60 25.42
CA GLN A 112 -21.73 -40.85 26.43
C GLN A 112 -22.11 -39.43 25.94
N GLU A 113 -23.27 -38.95 26.37
CA GLU A 113 -23.74 -37.58 26.07
C GLU A 113 -22.84 -36.50 26.68
N GLY A 114 -22.65 -35.38 25.98
CA GLY A 114 -22.02 -34.19 26.53
C GLY A 114 -21.62 -33.19 25.46
N THR A 115 -20.49 -32.52 25.65
CA THR A 115 -19.98 -31.54 24.68
C THR A 115 -18.50 -31.79 24.39
N ALA A 116 -18.07 -31.36 23.21
CA ALA A 116 -16.66 -31.28 22.84
C ALA A 116 -16.37 -29.89 22.29
N SER A 117 -15.23 -29.34 22.67
CA SER A 117 -14.83 -28.00 22.27
C SER A 117 -13.34 -27.91 22.12
N TRP A 118 -12.87 -27.02 21.27
CA TRP A 118 -11.46 -26.93 20.95
C TRP A 118 -11.07 -25.53 20.57
N CYS A 119 -9.88 -25.12 20.98
CA CYS A 119 -9.37 -23.80 20.72
C CYS A 119 -7.89 -23.81 20.39
N ARG A 120 -7.50 -22.75 19.70
CA ARG A 120 -6.10 -22.44 19.44
C ARG A 120 -5.86 -20.96 19.67
N PHE A 121 -4.73 -20.66 20.30
CA PHE A 121 -4.20 -19.31 20.43
C PHE A 121 -2.74 -19.29 20.02
N LYS A 122 -2.39 -18.41 19.08
CA LYS A 122 -1.00 -18.17 18.66
C LYS A 122 -0.56 -16.81 19.14
N VAL A 123 0.64 -16.72 19.69
CA VAL A 123 1.24 -15.49 20.21
C VAL A 123 2.62 -15.32 19.60
N LYS A 124 2.93 -14.13 19.08
CA LYS A 124 4.27 -13.82 18.58
C LYS A 124 5.04 -13.08 19.65
N HIS A 125 6.24 -13.54 19.94
CA HIS A 125 7.12 -12.86 20.87
C HIS A 125 8.43 -12.49 20.18
N THR A 126 8.94 -11.32 20.53
CA THR A 126 10.22 -10.81 20.05
C THR A 126 11.25 -10.93 21.16
N ILE A 127 12.28 -11.74 20.91
CA ILE A 127 13.45 -11.88 21.76
C ILE A 127 14.44 -10.80 21.39
N LEU A 128 14.83 -10.03 22.39
CA LEU A 128 15.74 -8.91 22.24
C LEU A 128 17.13 -9.36 22.65
N PRO A 129 18.06 -9.61 21.72
CA PRO A 129 19.43 -9.89 22.11
C PRO A 129 20.03 -8.66 22.82
N ARG A 130 20.86 -8.90 23.85
CA ARG A 130 21.52 -7.85 24.64
C ARG A 130 22.67 -7.17 23.88
N GLU A 131 23.23 -7.83 22.87
CA GLU A 131 24.31 -7.35 22.00
C GLU A 131 23.95 -7.70 20.55
N GLU A 132 24.33 -6.84 19.62
CA GLU A 132 23.83 -6.72 18.23
C GLU A 132 23.63 -8.04 17.44
N ALA A 133 22.48 -8.12 16.76
CA ALA A 133 22.18 -8.79 15.47
C ALA A 133 20.73 -9.32 15.53
N ASP A 134 19.82 -8.59 14.89
CA ASP A 134 18.41 -8.91 14.61
C ASP A 134 17.52 -9.38 15.78
N ALA A 135 16.32 -8.79 15.89
CA ALA A 135 15.32 -9.30 16.82
C ALA A 135 14.91 -10.72 16.41
N LYS A 136 15.37 -11.73 17.15
CA LYS A 136 14.88 -13.10 17.00
C LYS A 136 13.43 -13.13 17.46
N TYR A 137 12.62 -13.99 16.87
CA TYR A 137 11.23 -14.15 17.27
C TYR A 137 10.91 -15.63 17.44
N TYR A 138 9.90 -15.90 18.25
CA TYR A 138 9.32 -17.24 18.36
C TYR A 138 7.79 -17.14 18.37
N TRP A 139 7.14 -18.20 17.89
CA TRP A 139 5.69 -18.31 17.86
C TRP A 139 5.25 -19.28 18.95
N ALA A 140 4.67 -18.74 20.02
CA ALA A 140 3.95 -19.50 21.03
C ALA A 140 2.62 -19.98 20.48
N LYS A 141 2.22 -21.19 20.86
CA LYS A 141 0.97 -21.83 20.43
C LYS A 141 0.38 -22.59 21.60
N LEU A 142 -0.86 -22.27 21.97
CA LEU A 142 -1.67 -23.06 22.88
C LEU A 142 -2.74 -23.74 22.05
N ASN A 143 -2.78 -25.07 22.07
CA ASN A 143 -3.88 -25.83 21.47
C ASN A 143 -4.50 -26.67 22.56
N VAL A 144 -5.80 -26.52 22.74
CA VAL A 144 -6.54 -27.25 23.77
C VAL A 144 -7.77 -27.87 23.15
N PHE A 145 -8.00 -29.13 23.48
CA PHE A 145 -9.25 -29.83 23.21
C PHE A 145 -9.89 -30.23 24.53
N SER A 146 -11.19 -30.07 24.63
CA SER A 146 -11.98 -30.37 25.81
C SER A 146 -13.13 -31.31 25.48
N ARG A 147 -13.33 -32.33 26.31
CA ARG A 147 -14.49 -33.23 26.27
C ARG A 147 -15.15 -33.24 27.64
N TRP A 148 -16.39 -32.75 27.70
CA TRP A 148 -17.19 -32.71 28.92
C TRP A 148 -18.32 -33.73 28.87
N TYR A 149 -18.48 -34.54 29.92
CA TYR A 149 -19.49 -35.59 30.01
C TYR A 149 -20.64 -35.17 30.91
N LYS A 150 -21.87 -35.24 30.39
CA LYS A 150 -23.07 -34.71 31.05
C LYS A 150 -23.52 -35.52 32.28
N SER A 151 -23.34 -36.83 32.25
CA SER A 151 -23.76 -37.74 33.33
C SER A 151 -22.92 -37.53 34.60
N THR A 152 -21.62 -37.28 34.44
CA THR A 152 -20.66 -37.18 35.55
C THR A 152 -20.19 -35.76 35.83
N ASN A 153 -20.47 -34.78 34.96
CA ASN A 153 -19.80 -33.48 34.95
C ASN A 153 -18.27 -33.58 34.90
N HIS A 154 -17.73 -34.67 34.32
CA HIS A 154 -16.29 -34.88 34.18
C HIS A 154 -15.78 -34.19 32.93
N THR A 155 -14.66 -33.47 33.03
CA THR A 155 -14.02 -32.80 31.89
C THR A 155 -12.63 -33.35 31.61
N PHE A 156 -12.38 -33.76 30.37
CA PHE A 156 -11.04 -34.03 29.87
C PHE A 156 -10.51 -32.80 29.15
N VAL A 157 -9.30 -32.38 29.51
CA VAL A 157 -8.62 -31.25 28.90
C VAL A 157 -7.29 -31.74 28.33
N LEU A 158 -7.24 -31.88 27.01
CA LEU A 158 -6.04 -32.25 26.27
C LEU A 158 -5.29 -30.98 25.88
N VAL A 159 -4.06 -30.85 26.38
CA VAL A 159 -3.22 -29.66 26.19
C VAL A 159 -2.00 -30.05 25.37
N PHE A 160 -1.83 -29.41 24.22
CA PHE A 160 -0.71 -29.71 23.33
C PHE A 160 0.41 -28.68 23.49
N ASP A 161 1.61 -29.16 23.80
CA ASP A 161 2.85 -28.38 23.91
C ASP A 161 2.78 -27.13 24.82
N PRO A 162 2.30 -27.21 26.07
CA PRO A 162 2.11 -26.03 26.93
C PRO A 162 3.41 -25.25 27.19
N GLU A 163 4.56 -25.92 27.28
CA GLU A 163 5.88 -25.30 27.50
C GLU A 163 6.30 -24.34 26.37
N LYS A 164 5.74 -24.49 25.16
CA LYS A 164 6.04 -23.61 24.03
C LYS A 164 5.33 -22.26 24.15
N MET A 165 4.45 -22.06 25.15
CA MET A 165 3.74 -20.79 25.34
C MET A 165 4.61 -19.67 25.91
N ARG A 166 5.62 -19.97 26.75
CA ARG A 166 6.60 -19.00 27.22
C ARG A 166 8.00 -19.64 27.28
N PRO A 167 9.02 -19.09 26.60
CA PRO A 167 10.33 -19.69 26.49
C PRO A 167 11.06 -19.56 27.81
N GLY A 168 11.69 -20.67 28.21
CA GLY A 168 12.39 -20.78 29.49
C GLY A 168 11.47 -20.95 30.69
N ASP A 169 10.17 -21.18 30.49
CA ASP A 169 9.20 -21.42 31.58
C ASP A 169 8.74 -22.88 31.59
N GLU A 170 9.58 -23.75 32.17
CA GLU A 170 9.30 -25.18 32.34
C GLU A 170 8.14 -25.45 33.34
N SER A 171 7.73 -24.43 34.10
CA SER A 171 6.69 -24.56 35.14
C SER A 171 5.25 -24.49 34.62
N LEU A 172 5.07 -24.20 33.32
CA LEU A 172 3.75 -23.98 32.72
C LEU A 172 2.80 -25.17 32.88
N ARG A 173 3.28 -26.42 32.81
CA ARG A 173 2.43 -27.60 33.05
C ARG A 173 1.84 -27.58 34.46
N ALA A 174 2.68 -27.32 35.46
CA ALA A 174 2.25 -27.26 36.86
C ALA A 174 1.27 -26.11 37.08
N GLU A 175 1.55 -24.91 36.54
CA GLU A 175 0.60 -23.77 36.61
C GLU A 175 -0.74 -24.13 35.97
N PHE A 176 -0.73 -24.82 34.82
CA PHE A 176 -1.93 -25.24 34.10
C PHE A 176 -2.75 -26.27 34.89
N VAL A 177 -2.10 -27.29 35.46
CA VAL A 177 -2.76 -28.26 36.33
C VAL A 177 -3.39 -27.55 37.52
N LEU A 178 -2.61 -26.78 38.29
CA LEU A 178 -3.09 -26.07 39.48
C LEU A 178 -4.28 -25.14 39.16
N SER A 179 -4.26 -24.47 38.00
CA SER A 179 -5.34 -23.59 37.56
C SER A 179 -6.63 -24.35 37.23
N LEU A 180 -6.51 -25.57 36.69
CA LEU A 180 -7.65 -26.41 36.29
C LEU A 180 -8.08 -27.43 37.34
N THR A 181 -7.30 -27.64 38.39
CA THR A 181 -7.64 -28.58 39.47
C THR A 181 -7.92 -27.86 40.78
N ASP A 182 -7.02 -26.99 41.25
CA ASP A 182 -7.07 -26.48 42.63
C ASP A 182 -7.94 -25.23 42.77
N ARG A 183 -8.08 -24.45 41.69
CA ARG A 183 -8.83 -23.19 41.67
C ARG A 183 -10.31 -23.37 41.28
N VAL A 184 -10.72 -24.58 40.93
CA VAL A 184 -12.04 -24.88 40.40
C VAL A 184 -12.97 -25.33 41.52
N ARG A 185 -14.14 -24.71 41.59
CA ARG A 185 -15.19 -25.10 42.55
C ARG A 185 -16.09 -26.16 41.92
N GLU A 186 -16.55 -27.09 42.73
CA GLU A 186 -17.37 -28.24 42.29
C GLU A 186 -18.67 -27.81 41.57
N ASP A 187 -19.26 -26.69 41.97
CA ASP A 187 -20.47 -26.14 41.35
C ASP A 187 -20.23 -25.68 39.90
N GLY A 188 -19.01 -25.29 39.56
CA GLY A 188 -18.62 -24.88 38.22
C GLY A 188 -18.45 -26.04 37.23
N LEU A 189 -18.20 -27.26 37.69
CA LEU A 189 -17.99 -28.43 36.82
C LEU A 189 -19.24 -28.82 36.01
N SER A 190 -20.41 -28.34 36.44
CA SER A 190 -21.68 -28.52 35.72
C SER A 190 -21.77 -27.74 34.40
N ASP A 191 -20.89 -26.75 34.19
CA ASP A 191 -20.87 -25.90 33.00
C ASP A 191 -19.66 -26.22 32.11
N PRO A 192 -19.82 -26.74 30.89
CA PRO A 192 -18.70 -27.18 30.05
C PRO A 192 -17.72 -26.06 29.65
N PHE A 193 -18.06 -24.79 29.88
CA PHE A 193 -17.19 -23.64 29.58
C PHE A 193 -16.27 -23.24 30.75
N TRP A 194 -16.33 -23.93 31.89
CA TRP A 194 -15.57 -23.58 33.10
C TRP A 194 -14.05 -23.49 32.86
N ILE A 195 -13.51 -24.22 31.87
CA ILE A 195 -12.08 -24.24 31.54
C ILE A 195 -11.57 -22.95 30.89
N TYR A 196 -12.44 -22.15 30.27
CA TYR A 196 -12.00 -21.07 29.39
C TYR A 196 -11.51 -19.84 30.14
N PRO A 197 -12.14 -19.36 31.22
CA PRO A 197 -11.58 -18.26 32.01
C PRO A 197 -10.13 -18.50 32.49
N PRO A 198 -9.78 -19.64 33.13
CA PRO A 198 -8.39 -19.90 33.51
C PRO A 198 -7.47 -20.09 32.31
N LEU A 199 -7.93 -20.74 31.23
CA LEU A 199 -7.15 -20.91 30.00
C LEU A 199 -6.78 -19.57 29.35
N LEU A 200 -7.74 -18.65 29.26
CA LEU A 200 -7.55 -17.32 28.69
C LEU A 200 -6.63 -16.46 29.54
N GLU A 201 -6.55 -16.68 30.86
CA GLU A 201 -5.56 -16.02 31.72
C GLU A 201 -4.13 -16.32 31.26
N PHE A 202 -3.83 -17.55 30.85
CA PHE A 202 -2.52 -17.90 30.29
C PHE A 202 -2.25 -17.20 28.96
N VAL A 203 -3.26 -17.11 28.10
CA VAL A 203 -3.17 -16.41 26.80
C VAL A 203 -2.92 -14.92 27.04
N VAL A 204 -3.65 -14.31 27.97
CA VAL A 204 -3.49 -12.90 28.36
C VAL A 204 -2.08 -12.63 28.88
N LYS A 205 -1.54 -13.46 29.77
CA LYS A 205 -0.16 -13.31 30.27
C LYS A 205 0.87 -13.38 29.14
N ALA A 206 0.70 -14.30 28.19
CA ALA A 206 1.59 -14.41 27.03
C ALA A 206 1.48 -13.19 26.11
N GLN A 207 0.26 -12.75 25.81
CA GLN A 207 0.00 -11.57 24.98
C GLN A 207 0.52 -10.28 25.61
N ASP A 208 0.33 -10.08 26.92
CA ASP A 208 0.88 -8.94 27.64
C ASP A 208 2.39 -8.88 27.43
N LYS A 209 3.10 -9.98 27.69
CA LYS A 209 4.56 -10.05 27.45
C LYS A 209 4.94 -9.67 26.01
N ALA A 210 4.24 -10.18 25.00
CA ALA A 210 4.49 -9.82 23.61
C ALA A 210 4.33 -8.32 23.33
N VAL A 211 3.32 -7.68 23.91
CA VAL A 211 3.10 -6.22 23.81
C VAL A 211 4.23 -5.45 24.48
N TRP A 212 4.71 -5.91 25.65
CA TRP A 212 5.86 -5.31 26.35
C TRP A 212 7.16 -5.46 25.57
N ASP A 213 7.41 -6.62 24.94
CA ASP A 213 8.61 -6.84 24.14
C ASP A 213 8.68 -5.82 22.96
N ILE A 214 7.54 -5.53 22.29
CA ILE A 214 7.44 -4.47 21.27
C ILE A 214 7.62 -3.08 21.86
N ARG A 215 6.98 -2.77 22.99
CA ARG A 215 7.13 -1.48 23.67
C ARG A 215 8.60 -1.18 23.98
N ASP A 216 9.35 -2.19 24.43
CA ASP A 216 10.76 -2.05 24.80
C ASP A 216 11.65 -1.80 23.59
N LEU A 217 11.32 -2.39 22.44
CA LEU A 217 11.92 -2.06 21.15
C LEU A 217 11.71 -0.59 20.81
N VAL A 218 10.45 -0.13 20.83
CA VAL A 218 10.11 1.27 20.52
C VAL A 218 10.86 2.21 21.47
N ARG A 219 10.86 1.92 22.78
CA ARG A 219 11.56 2.73 23.77
C ARG A 219 13.07 2.80 23.53
N ARG A 220 13.72 1.72 23.09
CA ARG A 220 15.14 1.75 22.73
C ARG A 220 15.41 2.65 21.53
N VAL A 221 14.56 2.62 20.50
CA VAL A 221 14.67 3.54 19.37
C VAL A 221 14.51 4.98 19.84
N GLU A 222 13.49 5.25 20.65
CA GLU A 222 13.21 6.60 21.15
C GLU A 222 14.35 7.16 22.01
N THR A 223 14.90 6.36 22.93
CA THR A 223 15.94 6.79 23.89
C THR A 223 17.35 6.79 23.28
N GLY A 224 17.60 6.02 22.21
CA GLY A 224 18.87 6.03 21.48
C GLY A 224 19.21 7.39 20.84
N ARG A 225 18.21 8.28 20.69
CA ARG A 225 18.38 9.62 20.11
C ARG A 225 19.28 10.55 20.93
N GLY A 226 19.12 10.55 22.25
CA GLY A 226 19.81 11.51 23.14
C GLY A 226 21.33 11.33 23.24
N LYS A 227 21.88 10.21 22.76
CA LYS A 227 23.32 9.91 22.77
C LYS A 227 24.04 10.27 21.46
N ARG A 228 23.32 10.71 20.42
CA ARG A 228 23.88 11.02 19.10
C ARG A 228 24.21 12.52 19.02
N SER A 229 25.44 12.90 19.38
CA SER A 229 25.83 14.29 19.60
C SER A 229 26.34 15.05 18.35
N SER A 230 26.29 14.46 17.15
CA SER A 230 26.63 15.17 15.91
C SER A 230 25.73 14.78 14.74
N ASP A 231 25.33 15.75 13.91
CA ASP A 231 24.44 15.58 12.75
C ASP A 231 24.90 14.46 11.79
N ALA A 232 26.21 14.22 11.67
CA ALA A 232 26.78 13.13 10.87
C ALA A 232 26.68 11.74 11.53
N SER A 233 26.89 11.64 12.85
CA SER A 233 26.83 10.38 13.60
C SER A 233 25.40 9.81 13.74
N ILE A 234 24.39 10.68 13.54
CA ILE A 234 22.98 10.28 13.58
C ILE A 234 22.65 9.37 12.40
N LEU A 235 23.22 9.62 11.22
CA LEU A 235 22.90 8.92 9.97
C LEU A 235 23.65 7.60 9.83
N GLU A 236 24.90 7.52 10.32
CA GLU A 236 25.69 6.28 10.31
C GLU A 236 25.08 5.16 11.16
N ASN A 237 24.21 5.48 12.13
CA ASN A 237 23.69 4.53 13.12
C ASN A 237 22.17 4.27 13.01
N ILE A 238 21.50 4.69 11.93
CA ILE A 238 20.08 4.38 11.68
C ILE A 238 20.00 3.15 10.76
N SER A 239 19.66 1.99 11.33
CA SER A 239 19.34 0.79 10.55
C SER A 239 17.86 0.77 10.16
N PHE A 240 17.55 1.24 8.95
CA PHE A 240 16.19 1.15 8.39
C PHE A 240 15.66 -0.30 8.33
N PRO A 241 16.42 -1.31 7.88
CA PRO A 241 15.95 -2.70 7.88
C PRO A 241 15.49 -3.17 9.26
N THR A 242 16.24 -2.82 10.31
CA THR A 242 15.89 -3.17 11.69
C THR A 242 14.59 -2.48 12.15
N LEU A 243 14.39 -1.20 11.80
CA LEU A 243 13.15 -0.49 12.11
C LEU A 243 11.94 -1.10 11.39
N TYR A 244 12.09 -1.48 10.12
CA TYR A 244 11.04 -2.17 9.36
C TYR A 244 10.74 -3.56 9.93
N ASP A 245 11.75 -4.30 10.36
CA ASP A 245 11.54 -5.59 11.02
C ASP A 245 10.76 -5.43 12.33
N PHE A 246 11.08 -4.43 13.15
CA PHE A 246 10.31 -4.12 14.37
C PHE A 246 8.86 -3.78 14.03
N GLN A 247 8.62 -3.02 12.96
CA GLN A 247 7.27 -2.70 12.49
C GLN A 247 6.50 -3.97 12.12
N ARG A 248 7.11 -4.86 11.33
CA ARG A 248 6.53 -6.17 10.98
C ARG A 248 6.19 -7.01 12.22
N HIS A 249 7.05 -6.99 13.25
CA HIS A 249 6.76 -7.66 14.51
C HIS A 249 5.57 -7.05 15.25
N ALA A 250 5.49 -5.72 15.33
CA ALA A 250 4.37 -5.01 15.95
C ALA A 250 3.03 -5.31 15.24
N VAL A 251 3.03 -5.36 13.90
CA VAL A 251 1.85 -5.73 13.10
C VAL A 251 1.35 -7.14 13.45
N HIS A 252 2.25 -8.13 13.51
CA HIS A 252 1.84 -9.50 13.85
C HIS A 252 1.33 -9.63 15.29
N VAL A 253 1.87 -8.86 16.25
CA VAL A 253 1.36 -8.87 17.63
C VAL A 253 -0.08 -8.33 17.66
N CYS A 254 -0.36 -7.22 16.97
CA CYS A 254 -1.74 -6.71 16.79
C CYS A 254 -2.65 -7.77 16.16
N GLU A 255 -2.24 -8.39 15.05
CA GLU A 255 -3.02 -9.45 14.38
C GLU A 255 -3.36 -10.59 15.35
N THR A 256 -2.38 -11.13 16.08
CA THR A 256 -2.65 -12.23 17.02
C THR A 256 -3.57 -11.84 18.17
N LEU A 257 -3.51 -10.58 18.63
CA LEU A 257 -4.41 -10.04 19.64
C LEU A 257 -5.85 -9.91 19.11
N GLU A 258 -6.03 -9.36 17.90
CA GLU A 258 -7.33 -9.23 17.25
C GLU A 258 -8.03 -10.58 17.11
N VAL A 259 -7.32 -11.59 16.59
CA VAL A 259 -7.89 -12.94 16.43
C VAL A 259 -8.13 -13.61 17.80
N ALA A 260 -7.30 -13.36 18.81
CA ALA A 260 -7.54 -13.86 20.18
C ALA A 260 -8.78 -13.22 20.84
N ILE A 261 -9.02 -11.92 20.63
CA ILE A 261 -10.23 -11.23 21.08
C ILE A 261 -11.46 -11.83 20.40
N SER A 262 -11.42 -11.98 19.06
CA SER A 262 -12.53 -12.58 18.31
C SER A 262 -12.78 -14.03 18.75
N THR A 263 -11.73 -14.83 18.97
CA THR A 263 -11.85 -16.20 19.46
C THR A 263 -12.51 -16.24 20.84
N THR A 264 -12.14 -15.32 21.75
CA THR A 264 -12.76 -15.19 23.07
C THR A 264 -14.23 -14.79 22.99
N GLU A 265 -14.56 -13.89 22.05
CA GLU A 265 -15.95 -13.51 21.77
C GLU A 265 -16.79 -14.71 21.34
N TRP A 266 -16.25 -15.56 20.45
CA TRP A 266 -16.93 -16.78 20.00
C TRP A 266 -17.12 -17.80 21.12
N ILE A 267 -16.14 -17.94 22.02
CA ILE A 267 -16.30 -18.76 23.24
C ILE A 267 -17.47 -18.23 24.08
N GLY A 268 -17.54 -16.92 24.30
CA GLY A 268 -18.64 -16.27 25.02
C GLY A 268 -20.01 -16.47 24.35
N LYS A 269 -20.09 -16.34 23.03
CA LYS A 269 -21.33 -16.58 22.26
C LYS A 269 -21.81 -18.03 22.38
N HIS A 270 -20.91 -18.99 22.26
CA HIS A 270 -21.27 -20.40 22.44
C HIS A 270 -21.68 -20.73 23.88
N HIS A 271 -21.07 -20.07 24.88
CA HIS A 271 -21.52 -20.16 26.27
C HIS A 271 -22.92 -19.61 26.45
N GLU A 272 -23.23 -18.46 25.86
CA GLU A 272 -24.57 -17.88 25.88
C GLU A 272 -25.61 -18.81 25.25
N LEU A 273 -25.31 -19.41 24.08
CA LEU A 273 -26.18 -20.39 23.43
C LEU A 273 -26.42 -21.62 24.32
N PHE A 274 -25.39 -22.14 24.97
CA PHE A 274 -25.52 -23.23 25.94
C PHE A 274 -26.45 -22.86 27.10
N LEU A 275 -26.33 -21.63 27.61
CA LEU A 275 -27.17 -21.13 28.70
C LEU A 275 -28.61 -20.85 28.28
N GLN A 276 -28.87 -20.46 27.03
CA GLN A 276 -30.22 -20.28 26.49
C GLN A 276 -31.02 -21.60 26.43
N GLY A 277 -30.33 -22.73 26.28
CA GLY A 277 -30.92 -24.07 26.43
C GLY A 277 -31.34 -24.41 27.87
N ALA A 278 -30.89 -23.65 28.86
CA ALA A 278 -31.25 -23.79 30.27
C ALA A 278 -32.31 -22.74 30.68
N GLN A 279 -33.26 -23.13 31.54
CA GLN A 279 -34.26 -22.18 32.06
C GLN A 279 -33.60 -21.03 32.84
N PRO A 280 -33.95 -19.74 32.62
CA PRO A 280 -33.30 -18.59 33.25
C PRO A 280 -33.26 -18.61 34.79
N ALA A 281 -34.30 -19.20 35.41
CA ALA A 281 -34.41 -19.36 36.86
C ALA A 281 -33.47 -20.43 37.45
N LYS A 282 -32.80 -21.23 36.61
CA LYS A 282 -31.87 -22.31 37.01
C LYS A 282 -30.39 -21.99 36.75
N MET A 283 -30.06 -20.80 36.25
CA MET A 283 -28.65 -20.43 36.02
C MET A 283 -27.88 -20.33 37.35
N SER A 284 -26.86 -21.18 37.51
CA SER A 284 -26.02 -21.19 38.70
C SER A 284 -25.16 -19.92 38.80
N MET A 285 -24.76 -19.54 40.02
CA MET A 285 -23.78 -18.45 40.20
C MET A 285 -22.45 -18.76 39.50
N ALA A 286 -22.06 -20.03 39.45
CA ALA A 286 -20.85 -20.46 38.77
C ALA A 286 -20.89 -20.16 37.26
N SER A 287 -21.99 -20.49 36.57
CA SER A 287 -22.17 -20.16 35.15
C SER A 287 -22.11 -18.66 34.88
N ARG A 288 -22.72 -17.83 35.74
CA ARG A 288 -22.61 -16.36 35.62
C ARG A 288 -21.18 -15.86 35.81
N ASN A 289 -20.45 -16.44 36.76
CA ASN A 289 -19.05 -16.10 36.99
C ASN A 289 -18.15 -16.52 35.81
N ILE A 290 -18.47 -17.62 35.12
CA ILE A 290 -17.79 -18.02 33.88
C ILE A 290 -18.01 -16.96 32.80
N SER A 291 -19.25 -16.53 32.55
CA SER A 291 -19.54 -15.48 31.55
C SER A 291 -18.82 -14.17 31.90
N ASN A 292 -18.87 -13.75 33.17
CA ASN A 292 -18.16 -12.56 33.64
C ASN A 292 -16.64 -12.70 33.49
N GLY A 293 -16.09 -13.88 33.75
CA GLY A 293 -14.68 -14.19 33.54
C GLY A 293 -14.27 -14.04 32.08
N LEU A 294 -15.06 -14.60 31.15
CA LEU A 294 -14.83 -14.47 29.70
C LEU A 294 -14.85 -13.01 29.24
N LEU A 295 -15.86 -12.24 29.67
CA LEU A 295 -15.96 -10.81 29.38
C LEU A 295 -14.77 -10.03 29.95
N GLY A 296 -14.35 -10.36 31.17
CA GLY A 296 -13.18 -9.76 31.81
C GLY A 296 -11.89 -9.99 31.00
N GLN A 297 -11.64 -11.23 30.56
CA GLN A 297 -10.48 -11.56 29.73
C GLN A 297 -10.55 -10.88 28.36
N GLN A 298 -11.71 -10.85 27.71
CA GLN A 298 -11.90 -10.17 26.43
C GLN A 298 -11.61 -8.66 26.54
N ASN A 299 -12.11 -8.01 27.59
CA ASN A 299 -11.86 -6.59 27.84
C ASN A 299 -10.36 -6.32 28.07
N PHE A 300 -9.68 -7.19 28.81
CA PHE A 300 -8.24 -7.05 29.05
C PHE A 300 -7.42 -7.24 27.76
N LEU A 301 -7.74 -8.25 26.94
CA LEU A 301 -7.12 -8.42 25.61
C LEU A 301 -7.35 -7.20 24.72
N THR A 302 -8.55 -6.60 24.77
CA THR A 302 -8.87 -5.37 24.03
C THR A 302 -8.00 -4.20 24.50
N SER A 303 -7.78 -4.05 25.81
CA SER A 303 -6.86 -3.06 26.37
C SER A 303 -5.42 -3.26 25.88
N LEU A 304 -4.95 -4.52 25.83
CA LEU A 304 -3.63 -4.87 25.28
C LEU A 304 -3.52 -4.54 23.78
N LEU A 305 -4.58 -4.79 23.00
CA LEU A 305 -4.63 -4.40 21.58
C LEU A 305 -4.46 -2.89 21.41
N ARG A 306 -5.21 -2.08 22.17
CA ARG A 306 -5.07 -0.61 22.12
C ARG A 306 -3.66 -0.14 22.45
N ARG A 307 -2.99 -0.78 23.43
CA ARG A 307 -1.59 -0.49 23.74
C ARG A 307 -0.65 -0.91 22.60
N SER A 308 -0.88 -2.06 21.99
CA SER A 308 -0.11 -2.54 20.84
C SER A 308 -0.26 -1.60 19.63
N GLU A 309 -1.48 -1.14 19.34
CA GLU A 309 -1.75 -0.15 18.30
C GLU A 309 -1.00 1.17 18.56
N SER A 310 -1.02 1.65 19.82
CA SER A 310 -0.26 2.84 20.21
C SER A 310 1.25 2.66 20.02
N ASN A 311 1.81 1.50 20.39
CA ASN A 311 3.23 1.20 20.16
C ASN A 311 3.56 1.16 18.66
N LYS A 312 2.68 0.56 17.83
CA LYS A 312 2.83 0.52 16.37
C LYS A 312 2.84 1.93 15.78
N THR A 313 1.92 2.80 16.20
CA THR A 313 1.88 4.20 15.76
C THR A 313 3.13 4.96 16.16
N ARG A 314 3.59 4.81 17.40
CA ARG A 314 4.85 5.43 17.88
C ARG A 314 6.04 4.99 17.02
N LEU A 315 6.14 3.70 16.72
CA LEU A 315 7.20 3.18 15.85
C LEU A 315 7.13 3.76 14.44
N ASN A 316 5.94 3.90 13.86
CA ASN A 316 5.75 4.54 12.56
C ASN A 316 6.19 6.01 12.59
N SER A 317 5.90 6.74 13.68
CA SER A 317 6.40 8.12 13.86
C SER A 317 7.92 8.18 13.92
N GLU A 318 8.57 7.21 14.57
CA GLU A 318 10.04 7.12 14.60
C GLU A 318 10.63 6.83 13.22
N ILE A 319 10.02 5.93 12.44
CA ILE A 319 10.41 5.65 11.07
C ILE A 319 10.26 6.90 10.19
N GLY A 320 9.12 7.58 10.28
CA GLY A 320 8.86 8.81 9.53
C GLY A 320 9.84 9.93 9.90
N LEU A 321 10.16 10.08 11.19
CA LEU A 321 11.19 11.01 11.63
C LEU A 321 12.56 10.66 11.05
N ALA A 322 12.97 9.39 11.08
CA ALA A 322 14.24 8.96 10.51
C ALA A 322 14.35 9.30 9.01
N PHE A 323 13.27 9.08 8.23
CA PHE A 323 13.22 9.48 6.82
C PHE A 323 13.32 11.00 6.63
N ASN A 324 12.58 11.78 7.43
CA ASN A 324 12.62 13.24 7.36
C ASN A 324 14.02 13.79 7.69
N MET A 325 14.72 13.18 8.64
CA MET A 325 16.09 13.56 8.97
C MET A 325 17.07 13.27 7.83
N VAL A 326 16.97 12.11 7.17
CA VAL A 326 17.78 11.80 5.97
C VAL A 326 17.49 12.80 4.85
N ALA A 327 16.22 13.07 4.56
CA ALA A 327 15.84 14.03 3.52
C ALA A 327 16.36 15.45 3.82
N GLN A 328 16.30 15.89 5.08
CA GLN A 328 16.82 17.18 5.50
C GLN A 328 18.35 17.24 5.35
N TYR A 329 19.05 16.15 5.66
CA TYR A 329 20.49 16.06 5.48
C TYR A 329 20.89 16.13 4.00
N ASP A 330 20.26 15.33 3.13
CA ASP A 330 20.51 15.34 1.68
C ASP A 330 20.21 16.71 1.06
N SER A 331 19.18 17.40 1.55
CA SER A 331 18.84 18.77 1.13
C SER A 331 19.93 19.77 1.51
N ARG A 332 20.45 19.70 2.75
CA ARG A 332 21.56 20.56 3.19
C ARG A 332 22.82 20.29 2.37
N LEU A 333 23.18 19.02 2.16
CA LEU A 333 24.33 18.63 1.35
C LEU A 333 24.21 19.13 -0.09
N SER A 334 23.00 19.05 -0.68
CA SER A 334 22.73 19.58 -2.02
C SER A 334 22.89 21.10 -2.10
N VAL A 335 22.43 21.84 -1.08
CA VAL A 335 22.65 23.29 -1.00
C VAL A 335 24.14 23.62 -0.89
N GLU A 336 24.89 22.90 -0.06
CA GLU A 336 26.34 23.07 0.06
C GLU A 336 27.04 22.83 -1.29
N ILE A 337 26.72 21.73 -1.97
CA ILE A 337 27.24 21.43 -3.31
C ILE A 337 26.87 22.52 -4.32
N ALA A 338 25.63 23.01 -4.30
CA ALA A 338 25.18 24.08 -5.19
C ALA A 338 25.91 25.40 -4.92
N THR A 339 26.15 25.74 -3.66
CA THR A 339 26.92 26.94 -3.30
C THR A 339 28.39 26.84 -3.71
N ALA A 340 29.01 25.67 -3.55
CA ALA A 340 30.36 25.39 -4.05
C ALA A 340 30.41 25.52 -5.59
N THR A 341 29.45 24.92 -6.29
CA THR A 341 29.34 25.00 -7.75
C THR A 341 29.13 26.44 -8.24
N LYS A 342 28.35 27.26 -7.52
CA LYS A 342 28.18 28.70 -7.82
C LYS A 342 29.49 29.47 -7.69
N ARG A 343 30.32 29.16 -6.68
CA ARG A 343 31.66 29.75 -6.53
C ARG A 343 32.58 29.36 -7.69
N ASP A 344 32.59 28.09 -8.07
CA ASP A 344 33.36 27.60 -9.23
C ASP A 344 32.92 28.27 -10.54
N SER A 345 31.61 28.49 -10.69
CA SER A 345 31.04 29.16 -11.87
C SER A 345 31.41 30.66 -11.94
N ALA A 346 31.56 31.33 -10.79
CA ALA A 346 32.08 32.69 -10.73
C ALA A 346 33.56 32.75 -11.14
N ALA A 347 34.37 31.80 -10.68
CA ALA A 347 35.78 31.69 -11.06
C ALA A 347 35.95 31.43 -12.58
N MET A 348 35.16 30.52 -13.16
CA MET A 348 35.19 30.25 -14.60
C MET A 348 34.81 31.47 -15.44
N ARG A 349 33.79 32.25 -15.02
CA ARG A 349 33.41 33.49 -15.71
C ARG A 349 34.52 34.55 -15.67
N ALA A 350 35.24 34.67 -14.56
CA ALA A 350 36.37 35.60 -14.46
C ALA A 350 37.50 35.24 -15.44
N ILE A 351 37.86 33.96 -15.54
CA ILE A 351 38.89 33.47 -16.47
C ILE A 351 38.48 33.73 -17.93
N ALA A 352 37.21 33.47 -18.27
CA ALA A 352 36.67 33.70 -19.61
C ALA A 352 36.68 35.20 -19.97
N PHE A 353 36.28 36.08 -19.05
CA PHE A 353 36.32 37.54 -19.26
C PHE A 353 37.73 38.05 -19.49
N VAL A 354 38.70 37.61 -18.66
CA VAL A 354 40.12 37.96 -18.85
C VAL A 354 40.60 37.52 -20.24
N SER A 355 40.26 36.30 -20.67
CA SER A 355 40.65 35.80 -22.00
C SER A 355 40.05 36.64 -23.13
N LEU A 356 38.77 37.02 -23.02
CA LEU A 356 38.07 37.87 -23.99
C LEU A 356 38.70 39.26 -24.15
N LEU A 357 39.25 39.82 -23.06
CA LEU A 357 39.91 41.12 -23.08
C LEU A 357 41.25 41.07 -23.85
N PHE A 358 42.01 39.98 -23.70
CA PHE A 358 43.36 39.85 -24.25
C PHE A 358 43.42 39.22 -25.66
N LEU A 359 42.46 38.37 -26.02
CA LEU A 359 42.47 37.65 -27.30
C LEU A 359 42.48 38.57 -28.54
N PRO A 360 41.66 39.63 -28.63
CA PRO A 360 41.61 40.51 -29.82
C PRO A 360 42.91 41.28 -30.06
N ALA A 361 43.51 41.80 -28.99
CA ALA A 361 44.79 42.47 -29.02
C ALA A 361 45.92 41.52 -29.46
N THR A 362 45.94 40.31 -28.90
CA THR A 362 46.92 39.27 -29.25
C THR A 362 46.78 38.85 -30.72
N PHE A 363 45.55 38.62 -31.19
CA PHE A 363 45.27 38.28 -32.59
C PHE A 363 45.69 39.38 -33.57
N THR A 364 45.38 40.63 -33.24
CA THR A 364 45.78 41.80 -34.04
C THR A 364 47.30 41.89 -34.14
N SER A 365 48.02 41.65 -33.03
CA SER A 365 49.49 41.63 -33.05
C SER A 365 50.07 40.52 -33.95
N ALA A 366 49.42 39.36 -34.02
CA ALA A 366 49.85 38.25 -34.84
C ALA A 366 49.61 38.50 -36.34
N ILE A 367 48.45 39.05 -36.73
CA ILE A 367 48.12 39.36 -38.13
C ILE A 367 49.09 40.37 -38.72
N PHE A 368 49.38 41.44 -37.99
CA PHE A 368 50.22 42.50 -38.54
C PHE A 368 51.69 42.08 -38.65
N SER A 369 52.13 41.02 -37.96
CA SER A 369 53.51 40.49 -37.99
C SER A 369 54.59 41.57 -37.93
N THR A 370 54.25 42.72 -37.34
CA THR A 370 55.06 43.93 -37.41
C THR A 370 55.83 44.03 -36.12
N THR A 371 57.16 43.92 -36.22
CA THR A 371 58.07 44.46 -35.20
C THR A 371 57.90 45.98 -35.22
N PHE A 372 56.87 46.48 -34.52
CA PHE A 372 56.58 47.91 -34.41
C PHE A 372 57.73 48.68 -33.75
N PHE A 373 58.59 47.96 -33.03
CA PHE A 373 59.77 48.47 -32.38
C PHE A 373 60.99 47.88 -33.08
N LYS A 374 61.80 48.75 -33.67
CA LYS A 374 63.11 48.39 -34.21
C LYS A 374 64.17 49.14 -33.41
N PHE A 375 65.06 48.40 -32.78
CA PHE A 375 66.22 49.00 -32.12
C PHE A 375 67.26 49.30 -33.20
N ASP A 376 67.70 50.55 -33.29
CA ASP A 376 68.71 50.97 -34.25
C ASP A 376 70.08 51.06 -33.56
N ASP A 377 70.96 50.12 -33.89
CA ASP A 377 72.28 49.95 -33.26
C ASP A 377 73.20 51.17 -33.44
N ASN A 378 72.94 52.03 -34.45
CA ASN A 378 73.76 53.21 -34.72
C ASN A 378 73.31 54.47 -33.96
N SER A 379 72.02 54.57 -33.60
CA SER A 379 71.47 55.72 -32.86
C SER A 379 71.19 55.39 -31.39
N SER A 380 71.32 54.12 -30.99
CA SER A 380 70.99 53.62 -29.64
C SER A 380 69.60 54.06 -29.17
N ALA A 381 68.68 54.23 -30.12
CA ALA A 381 67.32 54.69 -29.90
C ALA A 381 66.30 53.66 -30.43
N TRP A 382 65.22 53.48 -29.69
CA TRP A 382 64.08 52.70 -30.14
C TRP A 382 63.30 53.49 -31.17
N GLN A 383 63.23 52.99 -32.41
CA GLN A 383 62.38 53.55 -33.44
C GLN A 383 61.04 52.82 -33.44
N VAL A 384 59.96 53.59 -33.31
CA VAL A 384 58.58 53.11 -33.40
C VAL A 384 58.09 53.33 -34.81
N SER A 385 57.48 52.31 -35.42
CA SER A 385 56.88 52.45 -36.75
C SER A 385 55.76 53.50 -36.75
N ASP A 386 55.76 54.39 -37.75
CA ASP A 386 54.72 55.40 -37.96
C ASP A 386 53.33 54.79 -38.15
N MET A 387 53.23 53.48 -38.41
CA MET A 387 51.97 52.75 -38.56
C MET A 387 51.47 52.12 -37.24
N PHE A 388 52.15 52.33 -36.11
CA PHE A 388 51.77 51.76 -34.81
C PHE A 388 50.37 52.16 -34.35
N TRP A 389 49.86 53.32 -34.78
CA TRP A 389 48.49 53.76 -34.49
C TRP A 389 47.43 52.80 -35.05
N LEU A 390 47.70 52.08 -36.16
CA LEU A 390 46.77 51.12 -36.74
C LEU A 390 46.47 49.96 -35.79
N TYR A 391 47.44 49.54 -34.97
CA TYR A 391 47.21 48.49 -33.98
C TYR A 391 46.10 48.88 -33.01
N TRP A 392 46.13 50.11 -32.48
CA TRP A 392 45.13 50.58 -31.52
C TRP A 392 43.76 50.84 -32.16
N VAL A 393 43.75 51.35 -33.40
CA VAL A 393 42.52 51.58 -34.16
C VAL A 393 41.80 50.28 -34.52
N VAL A 394 42.52 49.15 -34.62
CA VAL A 394 41.90 47.84 -34.85
C VAL A 394 41.62 47.11 -33.53
N ALA A 395 42.58 47.06 -32.61
CA ALA A 395 42.47 46.27 -31.38
C ALA A 395 41.39 46.80 -30.42
N ILE A 396 41.28 48.13 -30.21
CA ILE A 396 40.30 48.70 -29.27
C ILE A 396 38.86 48.43 -29.74
N PRO A 397 38.47 48.71 -30.99
CA PRO A 397 37.14 48.38 -31.48
C PRO A 397 36.85 46.87 -31.49
N LEU A 398 37.85 46.02 -31.80
CA LEU A 398 37.65 44.57 -31.78
C LEU A 398 37.43 44.05 -30.35
N THR A 399 38.16 44.56 -29.36
CA THR A 399 37.94 44.23 -27.94
C THR A 399 36.60 44.75 -27.45
N ALA A 400 36.22 45.98 -27.81
CA ALA A 400 34.90 46.53 -27.46
C ALA A 400 33.77 45.70 -28.09
N ALA A 401 33.90 45.32 -29.36
CA ALA A 401 32.95 44.44 -30.03
C ALA A 401 32.88 43.06 -29.36
N ALA A 402 34.02 42.43 -29.04
CA ALA A 402 34.06 41.14 -28.37
C ALA A 402 33.36 41.19 -27.00
N VAL A 403 33.59 42.24 -26.21
CA VAL A 403 32.94 42.45 -24.90
C VAL A 403 31.45 42.78 -25.05
N LEU A 404 31.06 43.59 -26.03
CA LEU A 404 29.65 43.92 -26.29
C LEU A 404 28.86 42.72 -26.77
N VAL A 405 29.44 41.90 -27.63
CA VAL A 405 28.87 40.64 -28.12
C VAL A 405 28.71 39.63 -26.98
N TRP A 406 29.66 39.60 -26.03
CA TRP A 406 29.61 38.73 -24.84
C TRP A 406 28.78 39.30 -23.68
N SER A 407 28.42 40.59 -23.72
CA SER A 407 27.73 41.27 -22.62
C SER A 407 26.49 40.50 -22.18
N PRO A 408 26.25 40.35 -20.85
CA PRO A 408 25.15 39.54 -20.32
C PRO A 408 23.74 39.95 -20.77
N ASN A 409 23.59 41.12 -21.40
CA ASN A 409 22.32 41.64 -21.93
C ASN A 409 22.02 41.17 -23.36
N ASN A 410 22.94 40.48 -24.04
CA ASN A 410 22.65 39.82 -25.30
C ASN A 410 22.21 38.37 -25.01
N ASP A 411 20.95 38.04 -25.32
CA ASP A 411 20.38 36.69 -25.23
C ASP A 411 21.10 35.72 -26.19
N TRP A 412 22.28 35.26 -25.80
CA TRP A 412 23.09 34.27 -26.52
C TRP A 412 22.46 32.88 -26.57
N GLN A 413 21.45 32.62 -25.74
CA GLN A 413 20.65 31.40 -25.79
C GLN A 413 20.00 31.19 -27.16
N CYS A 414 19.48 32.25 -27.79
CA CYS A 414 18.79 32.16 -29.09
C CYS A 414 19.71 31.85 -30.28
N PHE A 415 21.02 32.16 -30.20
CA PHE A 415 21.95 31.98 -31.31
C PHE A 415 22.62 30.60 -31.31
N VAL A 416 22.82 29.99 -30.13
CA VAL A 416 23.40 28.64 -29.99
C VAL A 416 22.40 27.56 -30.41
N ASP A 417 21.09 27.77 -30.21
CA ASP A 417 20.04 26.82 -30.59
C ASP A 417 19.76 26.78 -32.11
N ALA A 418 20.30 27.73 -32.88
CA ALA A 418 20.06 27.88 -34.32
C ALA A 418 21.14 27.27 -35.24
N THR A 419 22.20 26.64 -34.71
CA THR A 419 23.24 25.98 -35.54
C THR A 419 23.10 24.45 -35.52
N PRO A 420 22.89 23.78 -36.68
CA PRO A 420 22.89 22.33 -36.74
C PRO A 420 24.34 21.83 -36.64
N GLY A 421 24.70 21.22 -35.51
CA GLY A 421 25.97 20.48 -35.35
C GLY A 421 26.83 20.76 -34.12
N CYS A 422 26.35 21.48 -33.10
CA CYS A 422 27.13 21.68 -31.87
C CYS A 422 27.04 20.44 -30.94
N PRO A 423 28.17 19.80 -30.56
CA PRO A 423 28.15 18.69 -29.62
C PRO A 423 27.91 19.23 -28.20
N SER A 424 26.71 18.99 -27.67
CA SER A 424 26.32 19.35 -26.31
C SER A 424 27.21 18.64 -25.29
N ARG A 425 28.18 19.37 -24.71
CA ARG A 425 29.06 18.84 -23.65
C ARG A 425 28.50 18.99 -22.23
N TYR A 426 27.24 19.36 -22.09
CA TYR A 426 26.49 19.17 -20.86
C TYR A 426 25.41 18.12 -21.10
N LYS A 427 25.80 16.87 -20.94
CA LYS A 427 24.85 15.79 -20.70
C LYS A 427 24.21 16.11 -19.35
N LYS A 428 23.01 16.70 -19.38
CA LYS A 428 22.08 16.72 -18.25
C LYS A 428 22.10 15.30 -17.65
N MET A 429 22.66 15.13 -16.46
CA MET A 429 22.25 14.02 -15.60
C MET A 429 20.86 14.39 -15.09
N ALA A 430 19.87 14.29 -15.98
CA ALA A 430 18.53 13.99 -15.53
C ALA A 430 18.61 12.62 -14.84
N PRO A 431 17.95 12.42 -13.69
CA PRO A 431 17.80 11.07 -13.14
C PRO A 431 17.33 10.18 -14.28
N THR A 432 18.01 9.06 -14.52
CA THR A 432 17.62 8.07 -15.50
C THR A 432 16.24 7.56 -15.11
N PHE A 433 15.22 8.09 -15.77
CA PHE A 433 13.85 7.60 -15.66
C PHE A 433 13.84 6.21 -16.27
N GLU A 434 13.83 5.20 -15.41
CA GLU A 434 13.62 3.81 -15.80
C GLU A 434 12.11 3.58 -15.81
N ASP A 435 11.54 3.38 -16.99
CA ASP A 435 10.11 3.13 -17.15
C ASP A 435 9.78 1.70 -16.72
N ASP A 436 9.38 1.56 -15.46
CA ASP A 436 8.96 0.31 -14.84
C ASP A 436 7.45 0.03 -14.95
N LYS A 437 6.66 0.95 -15.52
CA LYS A 437 5.19 0.85 -15.58
C LYS A 437 4.70 0.40 -16.95
N SER A 438 5.25 0.94 -18.03
CA SER A 438 4.85 0.56 -19.39
C SER A 438 5.01 -0.95 -19.66
N PRO A 439 6.10 -1.62 -19.23
CA PRO A 439 6.23 -3.08 -19.38
C PRO A 439 5.11 -3.89 -18.70
N ILE A 440 4.43 -3.31 -17.71
CA ILE A 440 3.34 -3.93 -16.96
C ILE A 440 1.98 -3.59 -17.60
N CYS A 441 1.76 -2.32 -17.92
CA CYS A 441 0.50 -1.83 -18.47
C CYS A 441 0.25 -2.31 -19.89
N VAL A 442 1.26 -2.34 -20.75
CA VAL A 442 1.11 -2.67 -22.17
C VAL A 442 0.57 -4.08 -22.38
N PRO A 443 1.13 -5.16 -21.79
CA PRO A 443 0.57 -6.50 -21.94
C PRO A 443 -0.88 -6.59 -21.45
N PHE A 444 -1.21 -5.91 -20.35
CA PHE A 444 -2.57 -5.83 -19.83
C PHE A 444 -3.52 -5.18 -20.84
N ILE A 445 -3.16 -4.01 -21.38
CA ILE A 445 -3.96 -3.27 -22.36
C ILE A 445 -4.16 -4.11 -23.63
N LEU A 446 -3.10 -4.70 -24.18
CA LEU A 446 -3.19 -5.54 -25.38
C LEU A 446 -4.08 -6.76 -25.15
N GLN A 447 -4.00 -7.39 -23.96
CA GLN A 447 -4.87 -8.51 -23.61
C GLN A 447 -6.35 -8.07 -23.54
N ARG A 448 -6.63 -6.88 -22.98
CA ARG A 448 -8.00 -6.32 -22.94
C ARG A 448 -8.49 -5.94 -24.34
N LEU A 449 -7.64 -5.35 -25.17
CA LEU A 449 -7.96 -4.98 -26.54
C LEU A 449 -8.32 -6.22 -27.38
N GLN A 450 -7.56 -7.31 -27.23
CA GLN A 450 -7.87 -8.56 -27.92
C GLN A 450 -9.22 -9.13 -27.45
N ALA A 451 -9.45 -9.22 -26.14
CA ALA A 451 -10.72 -9.72 -25.60
C ALA A 451 -11.93 -8.88 -26.06
N HIS A 452 -11.77 -7.54 -26.10
CA HIS A 452 -12.77 -6.61 -26.61
C HIS A 452 -13.12 -6.87 -28.07
N ARG A 453 -12.10 -7.10 -28.91
CA ARG A 453 -12.30 -7.45 -30.33
C ARG A 453 -13.02 -8.78 -30.48
N ASP A 454 -12.59 -9.82 -29.77
CA ASP A 454 -13.17 -11.15 -29.85
C ASP A 454 -14.67 -11.13 -29.46
N GLN A 455 -15.00 -10.41 -28.39
CA GLN A 455 -16.38 -10.25 -27.91
C GLN A 455 -17.28 -9.58 -28.96
N HIS A 456 -16.82 -8.47 -29.56
CA HIS A 456 -17.59 -7.77 -30.57
C HIS A 456 -17.71 -8.54 -31.90
N GLN A 457 -16.66 -9.26 -32.31
CA GLN A 457 -16.71 -10.14 -33.48
C GLN A 457 -17.72 -11.28 -33.27
N GLN A 458 -17.75 -11.89 -32.08
CA GLN A 458 -18.71 -12.94 -31.75
C GLN A 458 -20.16 -12.42 -31.75
N GLN A 459 -20.39 -11.22 -31.22
CA GLN A 459 -21.72 -10.56 -31.26
C GLN A 459 -22.17 -10.26 -32.69
N GLN A 460 -21.29 -9.73 -33.54
CA GLN A 460 -21.59 -9.50 -34.96
C GLN A 460 -21.91 -10.81 -35.70
N HIS A 461 -21.19 -11.91 -35.40
CA HIS A 461 -21.46 -13.23 -35.98
C HIS A 461 -22.80 -13.83 -35.53
N LEU A 462 -23.22 -13.58 -34.28
CA LEU A 462 -24.52 -14.01 -33.76
C LEU A 462 -25.67 -13.19 -34.35
N GLN A 463 -25.51 -11.88 -34.54
CA GLN A 463 -26.51 -11.01 -35.15
C GLN A 463 -26.73 -11.31 -36.64
N THR A 464 -25.67 -11.63 -37.38
CA THR A 464 -25.76 -12.05 -38.79
C THR A 464 -26.40 -13.42 -38.99
N LYS A 465 -26.38 -14.31 -37.98
CA LYS A 465 -27.12 -15.59 -38.01
C LYS A 465 -28.60 -15.48 -37.63
N ALA A 466 -29.00 -14.40 -36.96
CA ALA A 466 -30.36 -14.20 -36.47
C ALA A 466 -31.25 -13.34 -37.40
N GLY A 467 -30.66 -12.72 -38.44
CA GLY A 467 -31.36 -11.92 -39.45
C GLY A 467 -31.27 -12.53 -40.86
N GLU A 468 -32.36 -12.45 -41.61
CA GLU A 468 -32.60 -13.06 -42.92
C GLU A 468 -31.56 -12.77 -44.02
N VAL A 469 -31.46 -13.77 -44.92
CA VAL A 469 -30.99 -13.76 -46.31
C VAL A 469 -30.84 -12.36 -46.94
N VAL A 470 -29.60 -11.94 -47.17
CA VAL A 470 -29.27 -10.99 -48.24
C VAL A 470 -28.16 -11.61 -49.09
N ALA A 471 -28.34 -11.48 -50.41
CA ALA A 471 -27.70 -12.23 -51.48
C ALA A 471 -26.17 -12.34 -51.40
N ALA A 472 -25.66 -13.48 -51.87
CA ALA A 472 -24.28 -13.70 -52.21
C ALA A 472 -23.78 -12.61 -53.17
N GLY A 473 -22.89 -11.75 -52.68
CA GLY A 473 -22.23 -10.70 -53.44
C GLY A 473 -20.93 -10.29 -52.74
N ASP A 474 -19.82 -10.68 -53.36
CA ASP A 474 -18.44 -10.19 -53.20
C ASP A 474 -17.74 -10.38 -51.82
N GLU A 475 -17.00 -11.48 -51.72
CA GLU A 475 -15.96 -11.70 -50.71
C GLU A 475 -14.80 -10.70 -50.89
N ARG A 476 -14.91 -9.49 -50.29
CA ARG A 476 -13.77 -8.61 -49.89
C ARG A 476 -14.18 -7.27 -49.26
N GLN A 477 -15.29 -7.18 -48.52
CA GLN A 477 -15.53 -6.00 -47.69
C GLN A 477 -14.79 -6.12 -46.35
N ALA A 478 -13.93 -5.15 -46.06
CA ALA A 478 -13.15 -5.03 -44.83
C ALA A 478 -14.05 -5.16 -43.58
N PRO A 479 -13.56 -5.75 -42.47
CA PRO A 479 -14.36 -5.94 -41.27
C PRO A 479 -14.93 -4.59 -40.82
N ALA A 480 -16.22 -4.56 -40.51
CA ALA A 480 -16.91 -3.39 -39.97
C ALA A 480 -16.11 -2.84 -38.77
N ASN A 481 -15.87 -1.52 -38.76
CA ASN A 481 -15.10 -0.81 -37.73
C ASN A 481 -15.58 -1.24 -36.32
N LEU A 482 -14.75 -2.01 -35.61
CA LEU A 482 -15.01 -2.36 -34.22
C LEU A 482 -14.92 -1.09 -33.36
N PRO A 483 -15.79 -0.93 -32.35
CA PRO A 483 -15.71 0.21 -31.44
C PRO A 483 -14.36 0.19 -30.69
N PRO A 484 -13.75 1.35 -30.40
CA PRO A 484 -12.50 1.41 -29.65
C PRO A 484 -12.69 0.88 -28.21
N LEU A 485 -11.62 0.29 -27.66
CA LEU A 485 -11.54 0.01 -26.24
C LEU A 485 -11.28 1.33 -25.49
N VAL A 486 -12.20 1.73 -24.61
CA VAL A 486 -12.01 2.90 -23.73
C VAL A 486 -11.36 2.45 -22.43
N ILE A 487 -10.23 3.06 -22.08
CA ILE A 487 -9.41 2.74 -20.92
C ILE A 487 -9.37 3.96 -20.01
N GLY A 488 -9.78 3.78 -18.75
CA GLY A 488 -9.56 4.81 -17.73
C GLY A 488 -8.16 4.70 -17.17
N LEU A 489 -7.44 5.82 -17.06
CA LEU A 489 -6.16 5.88 -16.36
C LEU A 489 -6.23 6.92 -15.23
N SER A 490 -6.04 6.45 -14.01
CA SER A 490 -6.13 7.28 -12.81
C SER A 490 -4.86 7.21 -11.96
N GLY A 491 -4.69 8.22 -11.11
CA GLY A 491 -3.57 8.34 -10.19
C GLY A 491 -3.44 9.75 -9.65
N MET A 492 -2.81 9.92 -8.50
CA MET A 492 -2.68 11.24 -7.87
C MET A 492 -1.79 12.21 -8.66
N GLN A 493 -1.91 13.50 -8.35
CA GLN A 493 -1.08 14.54 -8.95
C GLN A 493 0.42 14.27 -8.69
N GLY A 494 1.26 14.52 -9.71
CA GLY A 494 2.70 14.34 -9.58
C GLY A 494 3.22 12.89 -9.58
N VAL A 495 2.35 11.86 -9.61
CA VAL A 495 2.76 10.44 -9.63
C VAL A 495 3.43 9.98 -10.94
N GLY A 496 3.37 10.81 -11.99
CA GLY A 496 3.95 10.49 -13.31
C GLY A 496 2.94 9.96 -14.35
N LYS A 497 1.63 10.20 -14.17
CA LYS A 497 0.59 9.81 -15.13
C LYS A 497 0.88 10.27 -16.55
N THR A 498 1.15 11.56 -16.76
CA THR A 498 1.37 12.11 -18.11
C THR A 498 2.58 11.45 -18.79
N THR A 499 3.64 11.18 -18.04
CA THR A 499 4.82 10.43 -18.53
C THR A 499 4.44 9.01 -18.94
N LEU A 500 3.66 8.30 -18.12
CA LEU A 500 3.18 6.96 -18.42
C LEU A 500 2.23 6.94 -19.63
N VAL A 501 1.27 7.87 -19.70
CA VAL A 501 0.28 7.95 -20.79
C VAL A 501 0.97 8.19 -22.13
N ALA A 502 1.96 9.08 -22.18
CA ALA A 502 2.73 9.33 -23.39
C ALA A 502 3.52 8.08 -23.83
N ALA A 503 4.19 7.40 -22.88
CA ALA A 503 4.90 6.16 -23.17
C ALA A 503 3.95 5.04 -23.65
N LEU A 504 2.80 4.87 -22.99
CA LEU A 504 1.78 3.90 -23.36
C LEU A 504 1.22 4.14 -24.75
N ALA A 505 0.84 5.38 -25.07
CA ALA A 505 0.28 5.72 -26.38
C ALA A 505 1.28 5.42 -27.50
N ASN A 506 2.55 5.86 -27.35
CA ASN A 506 3.61 5.58 -28.32
C ASN A 506 3.83 4.07 -28.52
N GLU A 507 3.82 3.31 -27.44
CA GLU A 507 4.13 1.88 -27.43
C GLU A 507 2.97 1.01 -27.94
N LEU A 508 1.72 1.50 -27.84
CA LEU A 508 0.53 0.91 -28.48
C LEU A 508 0.49 1.24 -29.97
N GLU A 509 0.77 2.49 -30.35
CA GLU A 509 0.88 2.92 -31.75
C GLU A 509 1.98 2.14 -32.50
N ALA A 510 3.14 1.94 -31.87
CA ALA A 510 4.24 1.14 -32.42
C ALA A 510 3.84 -0.32 -32.69
N ARG A 511 2.81 -0.84 -32.00
CA ARG A 511 2.25 -2.18 -32.21
C ARG A 511 1.00 -2.19 -33.11
N GLY A 512 0.71 -1.08 -33.78
CA GLY A 512 -0.41 -0.96 -34.72
C GLY A 512 -1.78 -0.78 -34.06
N ALA A 513 -1.82 -0.46 -32.77
CA ALA A 513 -3.04 -0.10 -32.06
C ALA A 513 -3.19 1.42 -32.00
N ARG A 514 -3.92 1.98 -32.99
CA ARG A 514 -4.16 3.43 -33.04
C ARG A 514 -4.83 3.90 -31.75
N THR A 515 -4.18 4.82 -31.05
CA THR A 515 -4.50 5.22 -29.68
C THR A 515 -4.75 6.72 -29.60
N LEU A 516 -5.92 7.10 -29.08
CA LEU A 516 -6.25 8.49 -28.77
C LEU A 516 -6.16 8.71 -27.26
N VAL A 517 -5.46 9.77 -26.83
CA VAL A 517 -5.39 10.17 -25.42
C VAL A 517 -6.31 11.37 -25.22
N CYS A 518 -7.19 11.29 -24.22
CA CYS A 518 -8.06 12.37 -23.79
C CYS A 518 -7.76 12.66 -22.32
N SER A 519 -7.39 13.90 -21.99
CA SER A 519 -7.31 14.33 -20.59
C SER A 519 -8.68 14.77 -20.10
N ILE A 520 -9.07 14.37 -18.88
CA ILE A 520 -10.31 14.90 -18.29
C ILE A 520 -10.23 16.42 -18.11
N ASP A 521 -9.02 16.96 -17.91
CA ASP A 521 -8.78 18.40 -17.75
C ASP A 521 -9.13 19.19 -19.04
N ASP A 522 -9.15 18.56 -20.22
CA ASP A 522 -9.60 19.22 -21.44
C ASP A 522 -11.12 19.51 -21.44
N PHE A 523 -11.85 18.83 -20.55
CA PHE A 523 -13.29 18.97 -20.36
C PHE A 523 -13.65 19.84 -19.16
N TYR A 524 -12.75 20.69 -18.64
CA TYR A 524 -13.15 21.70 -17.68
C TYR A 524 -14.30 22.58 -18.24
N LEU A 525 -15.11 23.11 -17.33
CA LEU A 525 -16.11 24.13 -17.64
C LEU A 525 -15.45 25.34 -18.34
N THR A 526 -16.22 26.03 -19.18
CA THR A 526 -15.76 27.33 -19.72
C THR A 526 -15.52 28.31 -18.58
N HIS A 527 -14.70 29.34 -18.80
CA HIS A 527 -14.47 30.38 -17.79
C HIS A 527 -15.77 31.02 -17.30
N ALA A 528 -16.73 31.22 -18.22
CA ALA A 528 -18.04 31.75 -17.89
C ALA A 528 -18.82 30.81 -16.95
N ASP A 529 -18.87 29.52 -17.27
CA ASP A 529 -19.60 28.53 -16.46
C ASP A 529 -18.92 28.26 -15.10
N GLN A 530 -17.58 28.27 -15.07
CA GLN A 530 -16.81 28.14 -13.83
C GLN A 530 -17.06 29.34 -12.90
N ARG A 531 -17.17 30.56 -13.43
CA ARG A 531 -17.57 31.73 -12.64
C ARG A 531 -19.00 31.62 -12.13
N ALA A 532 -19.94 31.20 -12.97
CA ALA A 532 -21.32 31.00 -12.56
C ALA A 532 -21.43 29.94 -11.44
N LEU A 533 -20.65 28.87 -11.51
CA LEU A 533 -20.57 27.85 -10.45
C LEU A 533 -20.02 28.44 -9.14
N ALA A 534 -18.93 29.21 -9.21
CA ALA A 534 -18.33 29.85 -8.04
C ALA A 534 -19.30 30.87 -7.40
N GLU A 535 -19.99 31.68 -8.19
CA GLU A 535 -21.00 32.65 -7.74
C GLU A 535 -22.22 31.97 -7.10
N ALA A 536 -22.62 30.80 -7.60
CA ALA A 536 -23.70 30.00 -7.02
C ALA A 536 -23.31 29.27 -5.72
N GLN A 537 -22.00 29.20 -5.40
CA GLN A 537 -21.46 28.50 -4.24
C GLN A 537 -20.38 29.36 -3.53
N PRO A 538 -20.69 30.58 -3.08
CA PRO A 538 -19.70 31.57 -2.69
C PRO A 538 -18.83 31.14 -1.49
N ASP A 539 -19.38 30.36 -0.57
CA ASP A 539 -18.67 29.89 0.63
C ASP A 539 -17.93 28.56 0.41
N ASN A 540 -18.11 27.91 -0.75
CA ASN A 540 -17.51 26.62 -1.03
C ASN A 540 -16.15 26.78 -1.73
N ALA A 541 -15.08 26.80 -0.93
CA ALA A 541 -13.70 26.92 -1.40
C ALA A 541 -13.30 25.88 -2.47
N LEU A 542 -13.91 24.69 -2.48
CA LEU A 542 -13.52 23.58 -3.37
C LEU A 542 -13.96 23.77 -4.83
N VAL A 543 -14.87 24.70 -5.09
CA VAL A 543 -15.40 24.96 -6.45
C VAL A 543 -15.21 26.39 -6.93
N GLN A 544 -14.39 27.18 -6.20
CA GLN A 544 -14.03 28.54 -6.63
C GLN A 544 -13.12 28.53 -7.86
N HIS A 545 -12.40 27.44 -8.06
CA HIS A 545 -11.47 27.24 -9.17
C HIS A 545 -11.68 25.86 -9.79
N ARG A 546 -11.19 25.69 -11.01
CA ARG A 546 -11.20 24.39 -11.71
C ARG A 546 -10.40 23.34 -10.91
N GLY A 547 -10.89 22.11 -10.84
CA GLY A 547 -10.18 21.00 -10.21
C GLY A 547 -11.11 19.88 -9.76
N GLU A 548 -11.88 20.11 -8.70
CA GLU A 548 -12.73 19.11 -8.06
C GLU A 548 -13.92 18.65 -8.94
N PRO A 549 -14.50 17.46 -8.70
CA PRO A 549 -15.70 17.00 -9.39
C PRO A 549 -16.83 18.03 -9.35
N GLY A 550 -17.43 18.28 -10.51
CA GLY A 550 -18.42 19.34 -10.71
C GLY A 550 -17.88 20.56 -11.45
N THR A 551 -16.56 20.71 -11.57
CA THR A 551 -15.89 21.75 -12.37
C THR A 551 -15.63 21.33 -13.82
N HIS A 552 -16.14 20.18 -14.25
CA HIS A 552 -16.01 19.67 -15.61
C HIS A 552 -17.37 19.65 -16.33
N ASP A 553 -17.34 19.84 -17.65
CA ASP A 553 -18.46 19.67 -18.56
C ASP A 553 -18.62 18.18 -18.91
N VAL A 554 -19.22 17.44 -17.97
CA VAL A 554 -19.43 15.99 -18.09
C VAL A 554 -20.33 15.64 -19.29
N ALA A 555 -21.27 16.53 -19.63
CA ALA A 555 -22.15 16.33 -20.78
C ALA A 555 -21.36 16.35 -22.10
N LEU A 556 -20.43 17.30 -22.25
CA LEU A 556 -19.50 17.34 -23.40
C LEU A 556 -18.57 16.13 -23.41
N ALA A 557 -17.98 15.76 -22.27
CA ALA A 557 -17.10 14.58 -22.18
C ALA A 557 -17.84 13.31 -22.61
N LYS A 558 -19.07 13.13 -22.14
CA LYS A 558 -19.94 12.01 -22.50
C LYS A 558 -20.25 11.99 -24.00
N SER A 559 -20.62 13.14 -24.58
CA SER A 559 -20.97 13.21 -26.01
C SER A 559 -19.77 12.90 -26.91
N VAL A 560 -18.58 13.36 -26.54
CA VAL A 560 -17.33 13.04 -27.25
C VAL A 560 -17.01 11.56 -27.16
N LEU A 561 -17.07 10.95 -25.96
CA LEU A 561 -16.84 9.50 -25.81
C LEU A 561 -17.86 8.66 -26.57
N ASP A 562 -19.15 9.05 -26.55
CA ASP A 562 -20.20 8.37 -27.31
C ASP A 562 -19.93 8.41 -28.81
N ALA A 563 -19.52 9.57 -29.35
CA ALA A 563 -19.18 9.71 -30.76
C ALA A 563 -17.94 8.85 -31.11
N LEU A 564 -16.92 8.83 -30.26
CA LEU A 564 -15.73 7.98 -30.46
C LEU A 564 -16.08 6.49 -30.46
N ILE A 565 -16.89 6.03 -29.51
CA ILE A 565 -17.34 4.63 -29.42
C ILE A 565 -18.11 4.22 -30.68
N LYS A 566 -18.95 5.11 -31.21
CA LYS A 566 -19.72 4.87 -32.44
C LYS A 566 -18.90 5.04 -33.73
N GLY A 567 -17.67 5.55 -33.64
CA GLY A 567 -16.85 5.90 -34.80
C GLY A 567 -17.39 7.10 -35.58
N GLU A 568 -18.20 7.95 -34.95
CA GLU A 568 -18.74 9.18 -35.55
C GLU A 568 -17.69 10.30 -35.56
N PRO A 569 -17.74 11.23 -36.53
CA PRO A 569 -16.89 12.41 -36.55
C PRO A 569 -17.09 13.24 -35.27
N THR A 570 -16.00 13.60 -34.62
CA THR A 570 -16.02 14.42 -33.40
C THR A 570 -14.76 15.29 -33.28
N HIS A 571 -14.76 16.16 -32.28
CA HIS A 571 -13.64 17.05 -31.98
C HIS A 571 -13.28 16.94 -30.51
N ILE A 572 -12.00 16.70 -30.22
CA ILE A 572 -11.50 16.63 -28.83
C ILE A 572 -11.24 18.06 -28.36
N PRO A 573 -11.92 18.52 -27.29
CA PRO A 573 -11.70 19.85 -26.73
C PRO A 573 -10.25 20.04 -26.31
N GLN A 574 -9.84 21.30 -26.25
CA GLN A 574 -8.55 21.69 -25.68
C GLN A 574 -8.78 22.78 -24.64
N TYR A 575 -8.13 22.67 -23.49
CA TYR A 575 -8.25 23.65 -22.42
C TYR A 575 -6.95 24.46 -22.23
N ASP A 576 -7.05 25.78 -22.27
CA ASP A 576 -5.93 26.67 -21.99
C ASP A 576 -5.92 27.04 -20.51
N LYS A 577 -5.06 26.38 -19.72
CA LYS A 577 -4.90 26.66 -18.29
C LYS A 577 -4.30 28.04 -17.99
N ALA A 578 -3.67 28.70 -18.97
CA ALA A 578 -3.03 30.00 -18.81
C ALA A 578 -3.96 31.18 -19.13
N ALA A 579 -5.07 30.94 -19.85
CA ALA A 579 -6.06 31.96 -20.16
C ALA A 579 -6.62 32.63 -18.89
N PHE A 580 -7.11 33.86 -19.02
CA PHE A 580 -7.67 34.65 -17.90
C PHE A 580 -6.74 34.70 -16.67
N ASN A 581 -5.47 35.05 -16.89
CA ASN A 581 -4.44 35.12 -15.83
C ASN A 581 -4.30 33.82 -15.02
N GLY A 582 -4.33 32.67 -15.70
CA GLY A 582 -4.18 31.35 -15.08
C GLY A 582 -5.46 30.75 -14.50
N GLN A 583 -6.61 31.43 -14.62
CA GLN A 583 -7.93 30.87 -14.25
C GLN A 583 -8.42 29.83 -15.26
N GLY A 584 -7.95 29.93 -16.50
CA GLY A 584 -8.16 28.99 -17.58
C GLY A 584 -9.47 29.19 -18.35
N ASP A 585 -9.49 28.73 -19.60
CA ASP A 585 -10.70 28.66 -20.42
C ASP A 585 -10.56 27.61 -21.53
N ARG A 586 -11.70 27.17 -22.04
CA ARG A 586 -11.77 26.26 -23.18
C ARG A 586 -11.34 27.01 -24.45
N ARG A 587 -10.47 26.41 -25.25
CA ARG A 587 -10.10 26.94 -26.57
C ARG A 587 -11.34 26.98 -27.48
N PRO A 588 -11.40 27.89 -28.46
CA PRO A 588 -12.47 27.89 -29.46
C PRO A 588 -12.52 26.57 -30.21
N ALA A 589 -13.71 26.15 -30.65
CA ALA A 589 -13.94 24.87 -31.32
C ALA A 589 -13.07 24.66 -32.57
N SER A 590 -12.65 25.75 -33.23
CA SER A 590 -11.72 25.71 -34.37
C SER A 590 -10.31 25.20 -34.03
N ALA A 591 -9.92 25.23 -32.75
CA ALA A 591 -8.64 24.71 -32.26
C ALA A 591 -8.74 23.28 -31.72
N TRP A 592 -9.94 22.69 -31.69
CA TRP A 592 -10.14 21.33 -31.18
C TRP A 592 -9.60 20.31 -32.17
N THR A 593 -9.14 19.17 -31.67
CA THR A 593 -8.51 18.15 -32.52
C THR A 593 -9.59 17.33 -33.24
N PRO A 594 -9.65 17.37 -34.58
CA PRO A 594 -10.66 16.63 -35.34
C PRO A 594 -10.33 15.14 -35.39
N VAL A 595 -11.30 14.29 -35.02
CA VAL A 595 -11.19 12.83 -35.02
C VAL A 595 -12.32 12.21 -35.84
N ASN A 596 -12.01 11.14 -36.58
CA ASN A 596 -12.94 10.39 -37.44
C ASN A 596 -13.61 11.26 -38.51
N GLN A 597 -12.91 12.28 -39.04
CA GLN A 597 -13.49 13.16 -40.04
C GLN A 597 -13.66 12.47 -41.41
N PRO A 598 -14.65 12.86 -42.23
CA PRO A 598 -14.85 12.31 -43.57
C PRO A 598 -13.61 12.43 -44.47
N GLU A 599 -12.84 13.51 -44.34
CA GLU A 599 -11.61 13.77 -45.09
C GLU A 599 -10.43 12.89 -44.61
N GLN A 600 -10.57 12.24 -43.45
CA GLN A 600 -9.61 11.27 -42.91
C GLN A 600 -9.93 9.83 -43.35
N ARG A 601 -10.85 9.61 -44.31
CA ARG A 601 -11.14 8.30 -44.93
C ARG A 601 -9.86 7.70 -45.55
N GLY A 602 -9.17 6.86 -44.78
CA GLY A 602 -7.89 6.26 -45.13
C GLY A 602 -6.95 6.08 -43.93
N GLN A 603 -7.16 6.83 -42.84
CA GLN A 603 -6.51 6.53 -41.56
C GLN A 603 -7.13 5.28 -40.93
N PRO A 604 -6.34 4.42 -40.27
CA PRO A 604 -6.89 3.32 -39.49
C PRO A 604 -7.84 3.88 -38.42
N PRO A 605 -8.96 3.19 -38.10
CA PRO A 605 -9.87 3.63 -37.05
C PRO A 605 -9.15 3.73 -35.71
N VAL A 606 -9.60 4.63 -34.84
CA VAL A 606 -9.13 4.63 -33.44
C VAL A 606 -9.53 3.30 -32.81
N GLN A 607 -8.58 2.62 -32.18
CA GLN A 607 -8.80 1.30 -31.58
C GLN A 607 -8.74 1.34 -30.06
N VAL A 608 -8.00 2.31 -29.50
CA VAL A 608 -7.88 2.53 -28.07
C VAL A 608 -8.13 4.01 -27.77
N VAL A 609 -8.95 4.29 -26.76
CA VAL A 609 -9.12 5.64 -26.19
C VAL A 609 -8.65 5.58 -24.74
N ILE A 610 -7.65 6.36 -24.37
CA ILE A 610 -7.19 6.50 -22.98
C ILE A 610 -7.80 7.78 -22.42
N LEU A 611 -8.76 7.66 -21.49
CA LEU A 611 -9.26 8.76 -20.69
C LEU A 611 -8.43 8.85 -19.41
N GLU A 612 -7.55 9.85 -19.32
CA GLU A 612 -6.66 10.04 -18.17
C GLU A 612 -7.09 11.20 -17.28
N GLY A 613 -6.91 11.06 -15.97
CA GLY A 613 -7.17 12.14 -15.03
C GLY A 613 -7.04 11.70 -13.57
N TRP A 614 -6.85 12.66 -12.67
CA TRP A 614 -6.62 12.36 -11.26
C TRP A 614 -7.87 11.83 -10.52
N CYS A 615 -9.07 12.23 -10.97
CA CYS A 615 -10.36 11.80 -10.43
C CYS A 615 -11.11 10.81 -11.34
N VAL A 616 -10.51 10.38 -12.45
CA VAL A 616 -11.10 9.36 -13.34
C VAL A 616 -11.32 8.08 -12.53
N GLY A 617 -12.52 7.51 -12.61
CA GLY A 617 -12.93 6.32 -11.86
C GLY A 617 -13.39 6.56 -10.43
N PHE A 618 -13.34 7.80 -9.92
CA PHE A 618 -13.97 8.12 -8.64
C PHE A 618 -15.48 7.92 -8.76
N ARG A 619 -16.10 7.34 -7.72
CA ARG A 619 -17.55 7.18 -7.61
C ARG A 619 -18.05 7.78 -6.32
N ALA A 620 -19.26 8.33 -6.38
CA ALA A 620 -19.92 8.91 -5.21
C ALA A 620 -20.18 7.87 -4.13
N LEU A 621 -20.11 8.31 -2.87
CA LEU A 621 -20.46 7.52 -1.71
C LEU A 621 -21.92 7.79 -1.29
N PRO A 622 -22.54 6.89 -0.51
CA PRO A 622 -23.73 7.24 0.26
C PRO A 622 -23.44 8.43 1.17
N ASP A 623 -24.39 9.37 1.28
CA ASP A 623 -24.18 10.62 2.05
C ASP A 623 -23.81 10.34 3.52
N VAL A 624 -24.37 9.28 4.11
CA VAL A 624 -24.03 8.80 5.46
C VAL A 624 -22.56 8.38 5.60
N ALA A 625 -21.95 7.86 4.54
CA ALA A 625 -20.54 7.47 4.54
C ALA A 625 -19.62 8.70 4.41
N VAL A 626 -20.04 9.71 3.64
CA VAL A 626 -19.33 11.01 3.57
C VAL A 626 -19.34 11.67 4.94
N GLU A 627 -20.49 11.72 5.61
CA GLU A 627 -20.61 12.28 6.95
C GLU A 627 -19.77 11.51 7.99
N ALA A 628 -19.76 10.17 7.92
CA ALA A 628 -18.92 9.36 8.79
C ALA A 628 -17.43 9.65 8.60
N ARG A 629 -16.95 9.77 7.35
CA ARG A 629 -15.55 10.13 7.05
C ARG A 629 -15.21 11.55 7.50
N TRP A 630 -16.13 12.50 7.32
CA TRP A 630 -15.95 13.88 7.80
C TRP A 630 -15.85 13.98 9.34
N ARG A 631 -16.58 13.14 10.07
CA ARG A 631 -16.49 13.06 11.55
C ARG A 631 -15.22 12.36 12.04
N ALA A 632 -14.65 11.47 11.24
CA ALA A 632 -13.41 10.77 11.58
C ALA A 632 -12.19 11.70 11.48
N PRO A 633 -11.06 11.36 12.14
CA PRO A 633 -9.80 12.04 11.92
C PRO A 633 -9.41 12.02 10.44
N SER A 634 -9.14 13.20 9.89
CA SER A 634 -8.78 13.43 8.49
C SER A 634 -7.84 14.62 8.42
N ARG A 635 -7.09 14.74 7.32
CA ARG A 635 -6.18 15.84 7.07
C ARG A 635 -6.92 17.10 6.64
N THR A 636 -7.84 16.94 5.69
CA THR A 636 -8.46 18.08 5.00
C THR A 636 -9.97 18.13 5.08
N LEU A 637 -10.67 17.00 5.25
CA LEU A 637 -12.15 16.99 5.25
C LEU A 637 -12.77 17.97 6.26
N ARG A 638 -12.19 18.07 7.46
CA ARG A 638 -12.70 18.98 8.51
C ARG A 638 -12.42 20.47 8.28
N ASN A 639 -11.60 20.80 7.29
CA ASN A 639 -11.39 22.19 6.86
C ASN A 639 -12.54 22.70 5.98
N HIS A 640 -13.44 21.80 5.56
CA HIS A 640 -14.60 22.11 4.75
C HIS A 640 -15.90 21.79 5.50
N ALA A 641 -16.92 22.61 5.27
CA ALA A 641 -18.26 22.32 5.79
C ALA A 641 -18.81 21.05 5.12
N LEU A 642 -19.49 20.19 5.89
CA LEU A 642 -20.09 18.96 5.38
C LEU A 642 -20.97 19.17 4.12
N PRO A 643 -21.81 20.23 4.01
CA PRO A 643 -22.58 20.50 2.79
C PRO A 643 -21.71 20.70 1.53
N HIS A 644 -20.49 21.22 1.66
CA HIS A 644 -19.57 21.39 0.54
C HIS A 644 -19.06 20.05 0.02
N LEU A 645 -18.74 19.13 0.94
CA LEU A 645 -18.33 17.76 0.59
C LEU A 645 -19.49 16.97 -0.01
N LEU A 646 -20.70 17.12 0.54
CA LEU A 646 -21.91 16.52 -0.03
C LEU A 646 -22.25 17.07 -1.40
N PHE A 647 -22.00 18.37 -1.64
CA PHE A 647 -22.13 18.98 -2.97
C PHE A 647 -21.20 18.30 -3.97
N LEU A 648 -19.89 18.18 -3.66
CA LEU A 648 -18.93 17.50 -4.53
C LEU A 648 -19.34 16.03 -4.78
N ASN A 649 -19.72 15.31 -3.72
CA ASN A 649 -20.18 13.93 -3.81
C ASN A 649 -21.44 13.80 -4.71
N GLY A 650 -22.34 14.78 -4.65
CA GLY A 650 -23.49 14.89 -5.53
C GLY A 650 -23.11 15.11 -6.99
N ARG A 651 -22.20 16.07 -7.26
CA ARG A 651 -21.69 16.33 -8.63
C ARG A 651 -20.93 15.14 -9.20
N LEU A 652 -20.24 14.38 -8.35
CA LEU A 652 -19.48 13.20 -8.76
C LEU A 652 -20.37 12.09 -9.36
N ARG A 653 -21.65 12.02 -8.99
CA ARG A 653 -22.61 11.04 -9.59
C ARG A 653 -22.74 11.20 -11.09
N ASP A 654 -22.61 12.43 -11.62
CA ASP A 654 -22.67 12.67 -13.06
C ASP A 654 -21.52 11.98 -13.80
N TYR A 655 -20.37 11.76 -13.14
CA TYR A 655 -19.17 11.18 -13.73
C TYR A 655 -19.30 9.66 -13.97
N ASP A 656 -20.31 9.00 -13.39
CA ASP A 656 -20.64 7.61 -13.72
C ASP A 656 -20.95 7.48 -15.23
N ALA A 657 -21.46 8.53 -15.86
CA ALA A 657 -21.62 8.58 -17.31
C ALA A 657 -20.30 8.40 -18.08
N LEU A 658 -19.15 8.74 -17.51
CA LEU A 658 -17.84 8.48 -18.12
C LEU A 658 -17.31 7.12 -17.68
N THR A 659 -17.37 6.82 -16.39
CA THR A 659 -16.82 5.58 -15.80
C THR A 659 -17.50 4.33 -16.34
N ASP A 660 -18.81 4.37 -16.62
CA ASP A 660 -19.57 3.22 -17.13
C ASP A 660 -19.26 2.91 -18.62
N ARG A 661 -18.51 3.77 -19.32
CA ARG A 661 -18.06 3.54 -20.70
C ARG A 661 -16.70 2.85 -20.78
N LEU A 662 -16.02 2.66 -19.65
CA LEU A 662 -14.69 2.08 -19.59
C LEU A 662 -14.75 0.55 -19.74
N GLY A 663 -13.94 -0.01 -20.64
CA GLY A 663 -13.75 -1.47 -20.79
C GLY A 663 -12.51 -2.01 -20.08
N ALA A 664 -11.62 -1.13 -19.63
CA ALA A 664 -10.49 -1.47 -18.77
C ALA A 664 -10.07 -0.26 -17.92
N PHE A 665 -9.38 -0.51 -16.82
CA PHE A 665 -8.91 0.53 -15.91
C PHE A 665 -7.46 0.33 -15.47
N VAL A 666 -6.67 1.39 -15.45
CA VAL A 666 -5.30 1.42 -14.93
C VAL A 666 -5.23 2.45 -13.81
N HIS A 667 -4.88 2.01 -12.61
CA HIS A 667 -4.74 2.86 -11.43
C HIS A 667 -3.27 2.90 -10.98
N VAL A 668 -2.64 4.06 -11.06
CA VAL A 668 -1.33 4.34 -10.44
C VAL A 668 -1.58 4.86 -9.03
N ASP A 669 -1.64 3.94 -8.08
CA ASP A 669 -1.85 4.21 -6.66
C ASP A 669 -0.51 4.42 -5.95
N SER A 670 -0.54 5.02 -4.76
CA SER A 670 0.64 5.16 -3.91
C SER A 670 0.54 4.34 -2.63
N GLU A 671 1.69 4.01 -2.04
CA GLU A 671 1.75 3.44 -0.68
C GLU A 671 1.18 4.41 0.35
N ASP A 672 1.37 5.73 0.13
CA ASP A 672 0.85 6.80 0.96
C ASP A 672 0.34 7.96 0.09
N VAL A 673 -0.93 8.35 0.29
CA VAL A 673 -1.57 9.44 -0.46
C VAL A 673 -0.90 10.79 -0.18
N GLU A 674 -0.23 10.97 0.96
CA GLU A 674 0.47 12.21 1.29
C GLU A 674 1.71 12.48 0.41
N TYR A 675 2.18 11.48 -0.34
CA TYR A 675 3.26 11.70 -1.32
C TYR A 675 2.89 12.73 -2.39
N VAL A 676 1.60 12.98 -2.63
CA VAL A 676 1.13 14.03 -3.54
C VAL A 676 1.72 15.41 -3.22
N TYR A 677 1.88 15.77 -1.94
CA TYR A 677 2.42 17.09 -1.53
C TYR A 677 3.84 17.28 -2.03
N ALA A 678 4.71 16.34 -1.68
CA ALA A 678 6.11 16.45 -2.03
C ALA A 678 6.32 16.19 -3.54
N TRP A 679 5.49 15.38 -4.20
CA TRP A 679 5.56 15.23 -5.67
C TRP A 679 5.16 16.49 -6.41
N ARG A 680 4.15 17.23 -5.90
CA ARG A 680 3.77 18.53 -6.44
C ARG A 680 4.88 19.56 -6.22
N LEU A 681 5.53 19.55 -5.07
CA LEU A 681 6.65 20.44 -4.78
C LEU A 681 7.83 20.19 -5.74
N GLU A 682 8.21 18.92 -5.95
CA GLU A 682 9.26 18.54 -6.91
C GLU A 682 8.94 19.03 -8.34
N GLN A 683 7.66 19.05 -8.72
CA GLN A 683 7.21 19.56 -10.02
C GLN A 683 7.40 21.08 -10.13
N GLU A 684 7.06 21.85 -9.09
CA GLU A 684 7.29 23.29 -9.05
C GLU A 684 8.79 23.63 -9.04
N GLU A 685 9.61 22.83 -8.34
CA GLU A 685 11.07 22.97 -8.37
C GLU A 685 11.69 22.64 -9.74
N ALA A 686 11.14 21.65 -10.45
CA ALA A 686 11.52 21.36 -11.82
C ALA A 686 11.17 22.54 -12.75
N LEU A 687 9.98 23.13 -12.59
CA LEU A 687 9.54 24.31 -13.35
C LEU A 687 10.48 25.51 -13.13
N ARG A 688 10.86 25.81 -11.88
CA ARG A 688 11.82 26.87 -11.56
C ARG A 688 13.17 26.64 -12.22
N ARG A 689 13.69 25.41 -12.17
CA ARG A 689 14.94 25.03 -12.82
C ARG A 689 14.88 25.18 -14.34
N GLU A 690 13.78 24.75 -14.95
CA GLU A 690 13.58 24.84 -16.40
C GLU A 690 13.50 26.29 -16.89
N ARG A 691 12.81 27.15 -16.13
CA ARG A 691 12.69 28.58 -16.45
C ARG A 691 13.90 29.42 -16.02
N GLY A 692 14.81 28.86 -15.22
CA GLY A 692 15.93 29.60 -14.64
C GLY A 692 15.51 30.71 -13.67
N ASP A 693 14.26 30.69 -13.19
CA ASP A 693 13.65 31.73 -12.37
C ASP A 693 13.23 31.13 -11.01
N PRO A 694 13.88 31.52 -9.90
CA PRO A 694 13.53 31.06 -8.56
C PRO A 694 12.13 31.48 -8.08
N SER A 695 11.53 32.49 -8.71
CA SER A 695 10.20 33.01 -8.39
C SER A 695 9.08 32.40 -9.25
N ALA A 696 9.43 31.59 -10.25
CA ALA A 696 8.44 30.92 -11.09
C ALA A 696 7.65 29.86 -10.31
N GLY A 697 6.35 29.77 -10.61
CA GLY A 697 5.47 28.76 -10.00
C GLY A 697 4.99 29.12 -8.59
N MET A 698 4.48 28.12 -7.88
CA MET A 698 3.93 28.27 -6.52
C MET A 698 5.02 28.13 -5.47
N THR A 699 4.96 28.88 -4.37
CA THR A 699 5.80 28.66 -3.18
C THR A 699 5.46 27.34 -2.48
N PRO A 700 6.31 26.81 -1.58
CA PRO A 700 5.99 25.59 -0.82
C PRO A 700 4.64 25.68 -0.07
N ASP A 701 4.33 26.82 0.55
CA ASP A 701 3.05 27.01 1.24
C ASP A 701 1.86 27.04 0.27
N GLN A 702 2.04 27.69 -0.89
CA GLN A 702 1.04 27.68 -1.96
C GLN A 702 0.82 26.28 -2.54
N VAL A 703 1.87 25.44 -2.60
CA VAL A 703 1.73 24.03 -2.98
C VAL A 703 0.86 23.27 -1.99
N VAL A 704 1.07 23.47 -0.68
CA VAL A 704 0.22 22.84 0.35
C VAL A 704 -1.23 23.27 0.17
N HIS A 705 -1.50 24.57 0.08
CA HIS A 705 -2.86 25.08 -0.13
C HIS A 705 -3.49 24.58 -1.44
N PHE A 706 -2.70 24.50 -2.51
CA PHE A 706 -3.15 23.96 -3.78
C PHE A 706 -3.56 22.49 -3.63
N VAL A 707 -2.70 21.66 -3.04
CA VAL A 707 -2.95 20.22 -2.86
C VAL A 707 -4.11 19.97 -1.89
N ASP A 708 -4.24 20.77 -0.83
CA ASP A 708 -5.37 20.71 0.11
C ASP A 708 -6.72 20.91 -0.59
N GLY A 709 -6.75 21.62 -1.72
CA GLY A 709 -7.95 21.77 -2.55
C GLY A 709 -8.36 20.53 -3.35
N TYR A 710 -7.49 19.51 -3.45
CA TYR A 710 -7.75 18.22 -4.13
C TYR A 710 -7.75 17.03 -3.15
N PHE A 711 -7.15 17.21 -1.98
CA PHE A 711 -6.96 16.16 -0.99
C PHE A 711 -8.27 15.56 -0.45
N PRO A 712 -9.36 16.33 -0.26
CA PRO A 712 -10.66 15.78 0.10
C PRO A 712 -11.14 14.70 -0.86
N GLY A 713 -10.91 14.87 -2.16
CA GLY A 713 -11.19 13.86 -3.16
C GLY A 713 -10.43 12.54 -2.91
N TYR A 714 -9.15 12.62 -2.57
CA TYR A 714 -8.37 11.42 -2.24
C TYR A 714 -8.86 10.74 -0.95
N GLU A 715 -9.16 11.51 0.10
CA GLU A 715 -9.64 10.97 1.39
C GLU A 715 -11.04 10.31 1.28
N LEU A 716 -11.89 10.80 0.38
CA LEU A 716 -13.24 10.27 0.20
C LEU A 716 -13.29 9.09 -0.78
N TYR A 717 -12.66 9.20 -1.95
CA TYR A 717 -13.03 8.35 -3.09
C TYR A 717 -11.95 7.32 -3.48
N THR A 718 -10.71 7.46 -3.02
CA THR A 718 -9.60 6.56 -3.43
C THR A 718 -9.87 5.10 -3.09
N ASP A 719 -10.49 4.81 -1.95
CA ASP A 719 -10.82 3.44 -1.56
C ASP A 719 -11.78 2.76 -2.55
N GLY A 720 -12.73 3.52 -3.11
CA GLY A 720 -13.62 3.03 -4.16
C GLY A 720 -12.82 2.57 -5.38
N VAL A 721 -11.84 3.37 -5.81
CA VAL A 721 -10.95 3.00 -6.92
C VAL A 721 -10.09 1.78 -6.58
N ARG A 722 -9.58 1.69 -5.34
CA ARG A 722 -8.77 0.57 -4.87
C ARG A 722 -9.53 -0.76 -4.83
N ASN A 723 -10.85 -0.72 -4.65
CA ASN A 723 -11.72 -1.89 -4.60
C ASN A 723 -12.24 -2.32 -5.97
N GLY A 724 -12.10 -1.49 -7.01
CA GLY A 724 -12.53 -1.79 -8.36
C GLY A 724 -13.63 -0.87 -8.87
N VAL A 725 -13.45 -0.27 -10.05
CA VAL A 725 -14.40 0.70 -10.64
C VAL A 725 -15.33 0.11 -11.69
N LEU A 726 -15.05 -1.14 -12.13
CA LEU A 726 -15.76 -1.89 -13.17
C LEU A 726 -16.53 -3.07 -12.56
N PRO A 727 -17.74 -2.85 -12.00
CA PRO A 727 -18.51 -3.93 -11.39
C PRO A 727 -18.86 -5.00 -12.43
N GLY A 728 -18.71 -6.27 -12.05
CA GLY A 728 -19.04 -7.42 -12.92
C GLY A 728 -18.00 -7.73 -14.00
N GLN A 729 -16.86 -7.05 -14.04
CA GLN A 729 -15.77 -7.30 -15.00
C GLN A 729 -14.44 -7.64 -14.28
N PRO A 730 -14.35 -8.79 -13.60
CA PRO A 730 -13.15 -9.15 -12.84
C PRO A 730 -11.92 -9.28 -13.75
N GLY A 731 -10.79 -8.80 -13.25
CA GLY A 731 -9.52 -8.78 -13.97
C GLY A 731 -9.40 -7.70 -15.05
N CYS A 732 -10.39 -6.81 -15.19
CA CYS A 732 -10.36 -5.66 -16.11
C CYS A 732 -9.79 -4.39 -15.47
N GLN A 733 -9.29 -4.45 -14.23
CA GLN A 733 -8.57 -3.36 -13.61
C GLN A 733 -7.16 -3.77 -13.19
N LEU A 734 -6.18 -2.92 -13.51
CA LEU A 734 -4.78 -3.06 -13.11
C LEU A 734 -4.43 -1.93 -12.14
N ARG A 735 -4.02 -2.27 -10.92
CA ARG A 735 -3.55 -1.33 -9.90
C ARG A 735 -2.05 -1.51 -9.68
N MET A 736 -1.27 -0.47 -9.90
CA MET A 736 0.16 -0.43 -9.61
C MET A 736 0.36 0.49 -8.41
N ILE A 737 0.88 -0.05 -7.32
CA ILE A 737 1.18 0.69 -6.09
C ILE A 737 2.63 1.14 -6.18
N VAL A 738 2.86 2.46 -6.13
CA VAL A 738 4.18 3.06 -6.21
C VAL A 738 4.65 3.63 -4.87
N GLY A 739 5.95 3.55 -4.63
CA GLY A 739 6.57 4.20 -3.48
C GLY A 739 6.84 5.68 -3.72
N ARG A 740 7.43 6.35 -2.73
CA ARG A 740 7.80 7.78 -2.81
C ARG A 740 8.69 8.13 -4.01
N ASP A 741 9.53 7.18 -4.43
CA ASP A 741 10.40 7.24 -5.61
C ASP A 741 9.65 7.08 -6.95
N ARG A 742 8.32 6.93 -6.91
CA ARG A 742 7.44 6.61 -8.05
C ARG A 742 7.74 5.25 -8.69
N LYS A 743 8.56 4.40 -8.08
CA LYS A 743 8.80 3.03 -8.57
C LYS A 743 7.67 2.10 -8.15
N VAL A 744 7.31 1.17 -9.02
CA VAL A 744 6.29 0.16 -8.76
C VAL A 744 6.80 -0.79 -7.67
N LYS A 745 6.06 -0.90 -6.57
CA LYS A 745 6.34 -1.80 -5.45
C LYS A 745 5.47 -3.05 -5.51
N GLN A 746 4.23 -2.88 -5.96
CA GLN A 746 3.26 -3.97 -6.06
C GLN A 746 2.33 -3.76 -7.25
N VAL A 747 1.93 -4.87 -7.87
CA VAL A 747 0.92 -4.90 -8.93
C VAL A 747 -0.23 -5.79 -8.47
N VAL A 748 -1.45 -5.29 -8.57
CA VAL A 748 -2.67 -6.00 -8.23
C VAL A 748 -3.60 -5.96 -9.43
N ARG A 749 -4.13 -7.13 -9.80
CA ARG A 749 -5.17 -7.24 -10.82
C ARG A 749 -6.50 -7.47 -10.12
N ILE A 750 -7.46 -6.58 -10.37
CA ILE A 750 -8.79 -6.53 -9.75
C ILE A 750 -9.82 -6.95 -10.79
#